data_AF-A0A554JCX1-F1
#
_entry.id   AF-A0A554JCX1-F1
#
_cell.length_a   1.000
_cell.length_b   1.000
_cell.length_c   1.000
_cell.angle_alpha   90.00
_cell.angle_beta   90.00
_cell.angle_gamma   90.00
#
_symmetry.space_group_name_H-M   'P 1'
#
loop_
_entity.id
_entity.type
_entity.pdbx_description
1 polymer ?
#
loop_
_entity_poly.entity_id
_entity_poly.type
_entity_poly.pdbx_seq_one_letter_code
_entity_poly.pdbx_strand_id
1 'polypeptide(L)'
;MYCLWFIALCLLAIRYLPSTISAHSQTQIIEMTANGFSPDPVTIDINSTIIFLNKDKEARWPASNIHPTHEIYPEFDPKKPIEPGQSWSFKPKKAGTFKYHDHLLPHMRGTITVVSEEGETIINVSLIEKVKDALNNILDGIKGFLKISLGQKYNLGAKEFVKLKSSDQIDALKKFASSQGVEKTWQFVLDTYKDQAGSEEKIHDLAHLTGSLIYQKKGFSGVGLCSPEFAFGCFHGFLDEAFKKDLEKLDEAQIACSKLGPGLTGPVASCIHGIGHGVASFHGTSDLKASLASCRKLTSGTDYCFDGVFMEYVRSAPDDFFKKDDPLYPCNSLEKEFGSAYSFSCGRNQPSLLMSRFKMGFEEVVGVCLTSSSELFKEACFDALGFSLAASGDDQQIIQGCSKIGVLEYSLRCVKAGAGELVFQEVPNWQEKSEAVCNAISQSRDDCLRHIDRLILEYNRKKQINFTPIQSGEDVNLYVRREIKKCYDTGGKDGCYKDVAVLLYNQFGLKETLRLLKTNEGHQEVYARCHEVTHYLSRQEYEKQKSISKVYSQCDSTCHGGCYHGTLEAYLKEKNLQDAALANHFPTVCGKAEDYQKPLEFNECLHGMGHAAMFVTDMELMDSLRLCDTISDQAQKERCYTGVFMENSSSSTSFDHQSKYIKADDPFYPCNSLEEKYQKLCWQYQSSYFSIISNQNWLKVADMCLQIPARYQDFCFLTIGTNQVGFTPSLQTMKQDCDLMPSEHFQNICVQGVISSFSYRFVGDAGRMIEFCQMVDEKNKEACFKQMGTSLMDWTTDRQVGLQNCSKIPNPKGASWCMSVI
;
A
#
# COMPACT_ATOMS: atom_id res chain seq x y z
N MET A 1 44.08 45.05 81.99
CA MET A 1 42.97 45.96 82.37
C MET A 1 42.23 46.42 81.12
N TYR A 2 41.57 45.50 80.38
CA TYR A 2 40.57 45.73 79.31
C TYR A 2 39.94 44.37 78.95
N CYS A 3 39.42 43.64 79.93
CA CYS A 3 38.91 42.27 79.73
C CYS A 3 37.65 41.94 80.57
N LEU A 4 36.90 42.96 81.03
CA LEU A 4 35.72 42.73 81.91
C LEU A 4 34.49 43.58 81.56
N TRP A 5 34.46 44.24 80.40
CA TRP A 5 33.34 45.12 80.02
C TRP A 5 32.57 44.72 78.75
N PHE A 6 32.83 43.54 78.18
CA PHE A 6 32.04 42.97 77.07
C PHE A 6 31.20 41.73 77.45
N ILE A 7 31.33 41.22 78.69
CA ILE A 7 30.68 39.97 79.13
C ILE A 7 29.26 40.19 79.70
N ALA A 8 28.85 41.45 79.97
CA ALA A 8 27.53 41.75 80.56
C ALA A 8 26.41 42.07 79.55
N LEU A 9 26.72 42.24 78.26
CA LEU A 9 25.70 42.57 77.23
C LEU A 9 25.22 41.36 76.42
N CYS A 10 25.85 40.20 76.57
CA CYS A 10 25.45 38.94 75.90
C CYS A 10 24.48 38.06 76.73
N LEU A 11 24.06 38.47 77.94
CA LEU A 11 23.22 37.64 78.82
C LEU A 11 21.76 38.11 79.00
N LEU A 12 21.32 39.15 78.29
CA LEU A 12 19.95 39.71 78.43
C LEU A 12 19.04 39.54 77.20
N ALA A 13 19.47 38.79 76.18
CA ALA A 13 18.63 38.47 75.00
C ALA A 13 18.34 36.96 74.83
N ILE A 14 18.46 36.16 75.89
CA ILE A 14 18.14 34.70 75.89
C ILE A 14 16.70 34.44 76.37
N ARG A 15 15.70 35.26 75.99
CA ARG A 15 14.30 34.94 76.37
C ARG A 15 13.18 35.13 75.35
N TYR A 16 13.42 35.62 74.14
CA TYR A 16 12.39 35.58 73.10
C TYR A 16 13.01 35.57 71.70
N LEU A 17 13.30 34.37 71.18
CA LEU A 17 13.27 34.06 69.74
C LEU A 17 13.02 32.54 69.63
N PRO A 18 12.00 32.10 68.88
CA PRO A 18 11.64 30.70 68.78
C PRO A 18 12.71 29.92 68.00
N SER A 19 13.11 28.78 68.54
CA SER A 19 13.93 27.78 67.87
C SER A 19 13.15 27.17 66.70
N THR A 20 13.55 27.46 65.47
CA THR A 20 13.50 26.51 64.34
C THR A 20 14.58 26.88 63.32
N ILE A 21 15.82 26.45 63.56
CA ILE A 21 16.75 26.18 62.47
C ILE A 21 16.54 24.71 62.12
N SER A 22 15.96 24.44 60.96
CA SER A 22 16.16 23.16 60.27
C SER A 22 16.58 23.47 58.84
N ALA A 23 17.88 23.34 58.61
CA ALA A 23 18.42 23.12 57.29
C ALA A 23 18.01 21.71 56.84
N HIS A 24 17.28 21.58 55.74
CA HIS A 24 17.19 20.31 55.01
C HIS A 24 17.32 20.57 53.51
N SER A 25 18.54 20.53 52.96
CA SER A 25 18.72 20.25 51.53
C SER A 25 18.56 18.74 51.36
N GLN A 26 17.35 18.29 51.06
CA GLN A 26 17.10 16.86 50.83
C GLN A 26 17.61 16.48 49.44
N THR A 27 18.40 15.41 49.36
CA THR A 27 18.85 14.84 48.08
C THR A 27 17.84 13.80 47.63
N GLN A 28 17.28 13.96 46.43
CA GLN A 28 16.35 13.00 45.83
C GLN A 28 17.08 12.17 44.79
N ILE A 29 17.01 10.85 44.89
CA ILE A 29 17.58 9.94 43.88
C ILE A 29 16.44 9.48 42.95
N ILE A 30 16.67 9.55 41.65
CA ILE A 30 15.82 8.98 40.60
C ILE A 30 16.65 7.92 39.87
N GLU A 31 16.19 6.69 39.95
CA GLU A 31 16.79 5.53 39.29
C GLU A 31 16.28 5.44 37.86
N MET A 32 17.20 5.30 36.91
CA MET A 32 16.89 5.04 35.51
C MET A 32 17.06 3.54 35.27
N THR A 33 15.99 2.87 34.88
CA THR A 33 15.94 1.42 34.68
C THR A 33 15.39 1.09 33.31
N ALA A 34 15.38 -0.20 32.95
CA ALA A 34 14.77 -0.67 31.70
C ALA A 34 13.27 -0.35 31.58
N ASN A 35 12.60 -0.02 32.70
CA ASN A 35 11.19 0.32 32.76
C ASN A 35 10.92 1.83 32.89
N GLY A 36 11.96 2.68 32.83
CA GLY A 36 11.83 4.13 32.97
C GLY A 36 12.43 4.69 34.27
N PHE A 37 11.89 5.85 34.72
CA PHE A 37 12.37 6.59 35.88
C PHE A 37 11.62 6.20 37.16
N SER A 38 12.33 6.03 38.28
CA SER A 38 11.72 5.71 39.57
C SER A 38 12.45 6.39 40.75
N PRO A 39 11.75 7.09 41.66
CA PRO A 39 10.32 7.37 41.64
C PRO A 39 9.95 8.37 40.53
N ASP A 40 8.72 8.28 40.04
CA ASP A 40 8.09 9.25 39.14
C ASP A 40 6.55 9.23 39.38
N PRO A 41 5.88 10.37 39.60
CA PRO A 41 6.40 11.75 39.63
C PRO A 41 7.18 12.06 40.91
N VAL A 42 7.96 13.14 40.87
CA VAL A 42 8.76 13.62 42.02
C VAL A 42 8.41 15.09 42.33
N THR A 43 8.20 15.39 43.61
CA THR A 43 8.05 16.77 44.10
C THR A 43 9.19 17.12 45.05
N ILE A 44 9.87 18.23 44.80
CA ILE A 44 11.04 18.69 45.56
C ILE A 44 11.02 20.20 45.80
N ASP A 45 11.71 20.65 46.85
CA ASP A 45 11.98 22.07 47.07
C ASP A 45 13.05 22.60 46.11
N ILE A 46 12.99 23.89 45.75
CA ILE A 46 13.92 24.56 44.82
C ILE A 46 15.40 24.49 45.27
N ASN A 47 15.67 24.30 46.57
CA ASN A 47 17.02 24.14 47.09
C ASN A 47 17.53 22.68 47.08
N SER A 48 16.69 21.71 46.70
CA SER A 48 17.02 20.28 46.65
C SER A 48 17.98 19.95 45.50
N THR A 49 18.71 18.84 45.64
CA THR A 49 19.53 18.28 44.56
C THR A 49 18.93 16.94 44.13
N ILE A 50 18.72 16.77 42.82
CA ILE A 50 18.25 15.52 42.23
C ILE A 50 19.46 14.77 41.69
N ILE A 51 19.57 13.48 41.99
CA ILE A 51 20.58 12.59 41.42
C ILE A 51 19.88 11.57 40.54
N PHE A 52 20.18 11.61 39.24
CA PHE A 52 19.80 10.57 38.31
C PHE A 52 20.85 9.47 38.32
N LEU A 53 20.50 8.27 38.79
CA LEU A 53 21.38 7.10 38.88
C LEU A 53 21.00 6.10 37.79
N ASN A 54 21.94 5.76 36.90
CA ASN A 54 21.70 4.73 35.90
C ASN A 54 21.86 3.33 36.52
N LYS A 55 20.75 2.62 36.70
CA LYS A 55 20.72 1.21 37.13
C LYS A 55 20.40 0.24 35.99
N ASP A 56 20.26 0.76 34.78
CA ASP A 56 20.08 -0.05 33.60
C ASP A 56 21.41 -0.67 33.12
N LYS A 57 21.32 -1.61 32.18
CA LYS A 57 22.44 -2.22 31.47
C LYS A 57 22.93 -1.38 30.29
N GLU A 58 22.13 -0.41 29.84
CA GLU A 58 22.41 0.50 28.74
C GLU A 58 22.59 1.94 29.23
N ALA A 59 23.21 2.81 28.43
CA ALA A 59 23.36 4.22 28.77
C ALA A 59 21.98 4.94 28.81
N ARG A 60 21.85 5.93 29.69
CA ARG A 60 20.60 6.68 29.93
C ARG A 60 20.83 8.18 29.93
N TRP A 61 19.87 8.98 29.49
CA TRP A 61 20.05 10.44 29.37
C TRP A 61 18.78 11.21 29.78
N PRO A 62 18.63 11.61 31.04
CA PRO A 62 17.49 12.40 31.48
C PRO A 62 17.62 13.85 30.98
N ALA A 63 16.68 14.33 30.17
CA ALA A 63 16.68 15.69 29.64
C ALA A 63 15.28 16.31 29.64
N SER A 64 15.21 17.62 29.89
CA SER A 64 13.97 18.38 29.84
C SER A 64 13.32 18.29 28.47
N ASN A 65 12.00 18.33 28.46
CA ASN A 65 11.26 18.59 27.23
C ASN A 65 11.64 19.97 26.63
N ILE A 66 11.40 20.23 25.35
CA ILE A 66 10.85 19.32 24.32
C ILE A 66 11.97 18.57 23.60
N HIS A 67 11.82 17.26 23.35
CA HIS A 67 12.78 16.49 22.58
C HIS A 67 12.83 16.95 21.10
N PRO A 68 14.01 17.10 20.46
CA PRO A 68 15.36 16.96 21.02
C PRO A 68 15.98 18.30 21.46
N THR A 69 15.24 19.41 21.42
CA THR A 69 15.80 20.77 21.61
C THR A 69 16.01 21.16 23.07
N HIS A 70 15.29 20.50 23.99
CA HIS A 70 15.31 20.70 25.45
C HIS A 70 15.00 22.14 25.90
N GLU A 71 14.25 22.88 25.08
CA GLU A 71 14.04 24.33 25.22
C GLU A 71 13.18 24.74 26.43
N ILE A 72 12.41 23.83 27.06
CA ILE A 72 11.54 24.17 28.20
C ILE A 72 12.37 24.41 29.46
N TYR A 73 13.41 23.60 29.65
CA TYR A 73 14.37 23.78 30.72
C TYR A 73 15.78 23.34 30.27
N PRO A 74 16.49 24.18 29.49
CA PRO A 74 17.77 23.83 28.87
C PRO A 74 18.88 23.44 29.85
N GLU A 75 18.81 23.92 31.09
CA GLU A 75 19.75 23.56 32.16
C GLU A 75 19.48 22.17 32.77
N PHE A 76 18.28 21.62 32.58
CA PHE A 76 17.96 20.24 32.91
C PHE A 76 18.32 19.33 31.74
N ASP A 77 19.61 19.29 31.43
CA ASP A 77 20.18 18.43 30.39
C ASP A 77 21.67 18.17 30.71
N PRO A 78 22.10 16.91 30.95
CA PRO A 78 23.51 16.58 31.14
C PRO A 78 24.35 16.77 29.86
N LYS A 79 23.70 16.96 28.70
CA LYS A 79 24.29 17.11 27.35
C LYS A 79 25.09 15.91 26.86
N LYS A 80 24.98 14.79 27.56
CA LYS A 80 25.62 13.51 27.25
C LYS A 80 24.92 12.35 27.97
N PRO A 81 25.00 11.11 27.44
CA PRO A 81 24.56 9.92 28.15
C PRO A 81 25.29 9.68 29.48
N ILE A 82 24.60 9.01 30.39
CA ILE A 82 25.06 8.51 31.68
C ILE A 82 25.21 6.99 31.54
N GLU A 83 26.44 6.50 31.64
CA GLU A 83 26.76 5.06 31.53
C GLU A 83 26.19 4.23 32.69
N PRO A 84 25.98 2.91 32.52
CA PRO A 84 25.55 2.01 33.59
C PRO A 84 26.35 2.17 34.89
N GLY A 85 25.65 2.31 36.02
CA GLY A 85 26.24 2.52 37.34
C GLY A 85 26.76 3.95 37.61
N GLN A 86 26.71 4.85 36.63
CA GLN A 86 27.06 6.27 36.82
C GLN A 86 25.83 7.10 37.20
N SER A 87 26.07 8.33 37.66
CA SER A 87 25.00 9.26 38.03
C SER A 87 25.26 10.69 37.58
N TRP A 88 24.20 11.47 37.42
CA TRP A 88 24.26 12.91 37.18
C TRP A 88 23.44 13.67 38.21
N SER A 89 23.98 14.79 38.70
CA SER A 89 23.31 15.64 39.68
C SER A 89 22.74 16.90 39.01
N PHE A 90 21.45 17.13 39.22
CA PHE A 90 20.71 18.30 38.77
C PHE A 90 20.26 19.15 39.95
N LYS A 91 20.49 20.45 39.88
CA LYS A 91 19.98 21.42 40.84
C LYS A 91 19.02 22.39 40.13
N PRO A 92 17.72 22.39 40.49
CA PRO A 92 16.77 23.35 39.95
C PRO A 92 17.18 24.80 40.22
N LYS A 93 16.80 25.68 39.30
CA LYS A 93 17.03 27.13 39.28
C LYS A 93 15.73 27.93 39.19
N LYS A 94 14.62 27.28 38.87
CA LYS A 94 13.28 27.87 38.81
C LYS A 94 12.25 26.88 39.34
N ALA A 95 11.24 27.39 40.04
CA ALA A 95 10.08 26.62 40.46
C ALA A 95 9.16 26.35 39.26
N GLY A 96 8.37 25.27 39.33
CA GLY A 96 7.45 24.84 38.28
C GLY A 96 7.42 23.32 38.11
N THR A 97 6.47 22.85 37.29
CA THR A 97 6.38 21.44 36.90
C THR A 97 7.07 21.24 35.55
N PHE A 98 8.11 20.43 35.54
CA PHE A 98 8.96 20.16 34.38
C PHE A 98 8.85 18.69 34.01
N LYS A 99 8.33 18.44 32.80
CA LYS A 99 8.37 17.12 32.17
C LYS A 99 9.74 16.91 31.51
N TYR A 100 10.28 15.72 31.67
CA TYR A 100 11.56 15.30 31.10
C TYR A 100 11.43 13.89 30.50
N HIS A 101 12.41 13.49 29.71
CA HIS A 101 12.43 12.19 29.05
C HIS A 101 13.86 11.63 29.03
N ASP A 102 14.00 10.34 28.71
CA ASP A 102 15.29 9.79 28.32
C ASP A 102 15.57 10.19 26.86
N HIS A 103 16.65 10.92 26.59
CA HIS A 103 17.00 11.40 25.25
C HIS A 103 17.29 10.26 24.28
N LEU A 104 17.74 9.10 24.77
CA LEU A 104 18.02 7.92 23.97
C LEU A 104 16.74 7.10 23.74
N LEU A 105 15.84 7.05 24.72
CA LEU A 105 14.51 6.43 24.63
C LEU A 105 13.39 7.43 25.01
N PRO A 106 12.96 8.34 24.12
CA PRO A 106 12.07 9.45 24.44
C PRO A 106 10.65 9.09 24.94
N HIS A 107 10.28 7.80 24.84
CA HIS A 107 9.06 7.25 25.43
C HIS A 107 9.16 7.06 26.95
N MET A 108 10.37 6.87 27.49
CA MET A 108 10.60 6.90 28.94
C MET A 108 10.52 8.34 29.38
N ARG A 109 9.49 8.68 30.15
CA ARG A 109 9.16 10.04 30.55
C ARG A 109 9.09 10.14 32.06
N GLY A 110 9.36 11.32 32.57
CA GLY A 110 9.16 11.65 33.97
C GLY A 110 8.68 13.08 34.18
N THR A 111 8.21 13.36 35.39
CA THR A 111 7.72 14.66 35.83
C THR A 111 8.34 15.06 37.17
N ILE A 112 9.01 16.22 37.19
CA ILE A 112 9.51 16.85 38.42
C ILE A 112 8.71 18.12 38.69
N THR A 113 8.13 18.23 39.88
CA THR A 113 7.54 19.46 40.40
C THR A 113 8.49 20.11 41.39
N VAL A 114 8.98 21.31 41.06
CA VAL A 114 9.85 22.12 41.92
C VAL A 114 8.99 23.19 42.59
N VAL A 115 8.86 23.13 43.91
CA VAL A 115 8.15 24.15 44.70
C VAL A 115 9.14 25.18 45.24
N SER A 116 8.76 26.45 45.25
CA SER A 116 9.48 27.52 45.96
C SER A 116 8.93 27.66 47.38
N GLU A 117 9.78 27.94 48.37
CA GLU A 117 9.29 28.45 49.65
C GLU A 117 8.58 29.80 49.45
N GLU A 118 7.51 30.04 50.21
CA GLU A 118 6.66 31.22 50.07
C GLU A 118 7.44 32.51 50.41
N GLY A 119 7.65 33.34 49.38
CA GLY A 119 7.94 34.78 49.51
C GLY A 119 9.28 35.23 48.94
N GLU A 120 9.27 35.73 47.69
CA GLU A 120 9.78 37.08 47.35
C GLU A 120 9.56 37.44 45.87
N THR A 121 9.30 38.73 45.66
CA THR A 121 8.72 39.41 44.48
C THR A 121 9.69 39.67 43.31
N ILE A 122 9.15 39.67 42.09
CA ILE A 122 9.83 39.86 40.79
C ILE A 122 10.20 41.34 40.55
N ILE A 123 11.44 41.61 40.11
CA ILE A 123 11.86 42.92 39.53
C ILE A 123 12.00 42.79 38.01
N ASN A 124 11.41 43.75 37.30
CA ASN A 124 11.28 43.85 35.86
C ASN A 124 12.49 44.58 35.24
N VAL A 125 13.18 43.99 34.25
CA VAL A 125 14.32 44.65 33.55
C VAL A 125 14.13 44.61 32.03
N SER A 126 13.33 45.54 31.51
CA SER A 126 13.07 45.71 30.07
C SER A 126 14.15 46.55 29.34
N LEU A 127 15.38 46.60 29.86
CA LEU A 127 16.46 47.41 29.27
C LEU A 127 17.55 46.55 28.58
N ILE A 128 17.62 45.25 28.89
CA ILE A 128 18.66 44.34 28.37
C ILE A 128 18.28 43.76 27.00
N GLU A 129 17.00 43.65 26.66
CA GLU A 129 16.56 43.10 25.37
C GLU A 129 16.87 44.02 24.19
N LYS A 130 16.73 45.34 24.35
CA LYS A 130 16.95 46.31 23.25
C LYS A 130 18.41 46.41 22.80
N VAL A 131 19.36 45.99 23.64
CA VAL A 131 20.80 45.97 23.30
C VAL A 131 21.21 44.66 22.62
N LYS A 132 20.53 43.55 22.91
CA LYS A 132 20.80 42.23 22.30
C LYS A 132 20.35 42.17 20.84
N ASP A 133 19.23 42.80 20.50
CA ASP A 133 18.71 42.79 19.13
C ASP A 133 19.58 43.60 18.14
N ALA A 134 20.25 44.65 18.62
CA ALA A 134 21.19 45.42 17.80
C ALA A 134 22.52 44.69 17.55
N LEU A 135 22.96 43.85 18.49
CA LEU A 135 24.20 43.06 18.38
C LEU A 135 24.02 41.79 17.53
N ASN A 136 22.85 41.14 17.59
CA ASN A 136 22.56 39.94 16.80
C ASN A 136 22.45 40.23 15.30
N ASN A 137 21.91 41.40 14.91
CA ASN A 137 21.80 41.80 13.50
C ASN A 137 23.15 42.06 12.81
N ILE A 138 24.22 42.33 13.57
CA ILE A 138 25.59 42.50 13.03
C ILE A 138 26.30 41.14 12.93
N LEU A 139 25.99 40.19 13.81
CA LEU A 139 26.57 38.84 13.82
C LEU A 139 25.98 37.91 12.74
N ASP A 140 24.71 38.07 12.39
CA ASP A 140 24.09 37.30 11.30
C ASP A 140 24.61 37.69 9.91
N GLY A 141 25.05 38.94 9.73
CA GLY A 141 25.73 39.40 8.52
C GLY A 141 27.11 38.77 8.30
N ILE A 142 27.78 38.31 9.37
CA ILE A 142 29.12 37.69 9.29
C ILE A 142 29.02 36.16 9.18
N LYS A 143 27.98 35.53 9.74
CA LYS A 143 27.71 34.09 9.55
C LYS A 143 27.22 33.75 8.13
N GLY A 144 26.66 34.71 7.41
CA GLY A 144 26.26 34.57 6.00
C GLY A 144 27.43 34.42 5.02
N PHE A 145 28.67 34.75 5.41
CA PHE A 145 29.82 34.75 4.51
C PHE A 145 30.74 33.50 4.65
N LEU A 146 30.44 32.60 5.58
CA LEU A 146 31.26 31.40 5.89
C LEU A 146 30.55 30.06 5.69
N LYS A 147 29.38 30.05 5.04
CA LYS A 147 28.70 28.82 4.58
C LYS A 147 28.78 28.69 3.05
N ILE A 148 30.00 28.65 2.54
CA ILE A 148 30.30 28.07 1.24
C ILE A 148 31.27 26.92 1.50
N SER A 149 30.90 25.72 1.01
CA SER A 149 31.57 24.43 1.15
C SER A 149 31.20 23.61 2.38
N LEU A 150 30.21 22.72 2.22
CA LEU A 150 30.28 21.27 2.53
C LEU A 150 28.90 20.63 2.30
N GLY A 151 28.54 20.51 1.03
CA GLY A 151 27.51 19.55 0.60
C GLY A 151 28.14 18.16 0.50
N GLN A 152 28.32 17.47 1.61
CA GLN A 152 28.67 16.05 1.60
C GLN A 152 27.37 15.24 1.74
N LYS A 153 27.00 14.49 0.69
CA LYS A 153 25.97 13.46 0.76
C LYS A 153 26.35 12.48 1.87
N TYR A 154 25.56 12.41 2.94
CA TYR A 154 25.64 11.30 3.90
C TYR A 154 25.22 10.04 3.15
N ASN A 155 26.14 9.11 2.95
CA ASN A 155 25.96 7.92 2.11
C ASN A 155 26.18 6.66 2.96
N LEU A 156 25.35 6.49 4.00
CA LEU A 156 25.36 5.30 4.84
C LEU A 156 24.52 4.21 4.17
N GLY A 157 25.10 3.05 3.87
CA GLY A 157 24.37 1.95 3.24
C GLY A 157 23.51 1.17 4.24
N ALA A 158 22.44 0.52 3.76
CA ALA A 158 21.53 -0.30 4.58
C ALA A 158 22.28 -1.34 5.46
N LYS A 159 23.30 -2.02 4.90
CA LYS A 159 24.12 -3.00 5.63
C LYS A 159 24.97 -2.41 6.76
N GLU A 160 25.30 -1.13 6.68
CA GLU A 160 26.06 -0.42 7.71
C GLU A 160 25.11 0.14 8.77
N PHE A 161 23.93 0.62 8.35
CA PHE A 161 22.89 1.12 9.23
C PHE A 161 22.36 0.06 10.20
N VAL A 162 22.11 -1.16 9.75
CA VAL A 162 21.62 -2.27 10.61
C VAL A 162 22.64 -2.67 11.68
N LYS A 163 23.93 -2.39 11.49
CA LYS A 163 24.99 -2.70 12.45
C LYS A 163 25.18 -1.64 13.54
N LEU A 164 24.55 -0.47 13.38
CA LEU A 164 24.62 0.60 14.37
C LEU A 164 23.87 0.22 15.66
N LYS A 165 24.27 0.82 16.78
CA LYS A 165 23.48 0.76 18.00
C LYS A 165 22.17 1.53 17.80
N SER A 166 21.12 1.18 18.55
CA SER A 166 19.79 1.79 18.39
C SER A 166 19.80 3.33 18.53
N SER A 167 20.60 3.89 19.44
CA SER A 167 20.79 5.35 19.57
C SER A 167 21.41 5.98 18.31
N ASP A 168 22.39 5.31 17.70
CA ASP A 168 23.08 5.79 16.51
C ASP A 168 22.18 5.68 15.27
N GLN A 169 21.29 4.68 15.22
CA GLN A 169 20.27 4.54 14.17
C GLN A 169 19.26 5.69 14.20
N ILE A 170 18.79 6.07 15.40
CA ILE A 170 17.89 7.21 15.61
C ILE A 170 18.54 8.51 15.12
N ASP A 171 19.78 8.77 15.54
CA ASP A 171 20.51 9.97 15.14
C ASP A 171 20.84 10.01 13.65
N ALA A 172 21.18 8.85 13.06
CA ALA A 172 21.39 8.71 11.64
C ALA A 172 20.12 9.04 10.85
N LEU A 173 18.95 8.53 11.27
CA LEU A 173 17.67 8.83 10.60
C LEU A 173 17.28 10.31 10.70
N LYS A 174 17.45 10.95 11.87
CA LYS A 174 17.22 12.41 12.01
C LYS A 174 18.11 13.24 11.07
N LYS A 175 19.39 12.87 10.94
CA LYS A 175 20.35 13.50 10.03
C LYS A 175 19.99 13.23 8.57
N PHE A 176 19.55 12.02 8.26
CA PHE A 176 19.11 11.63 6.92
C PHE A 176 17.87 12.42 6.50
N ALA A 177 16.86 12.55 7.36
CA ALA A 177 15.68 13.38 7.14
C ALA A 177 16.03 14.85 6.89
N SER A 178 16.96 15.39 7.68
CA SER A 178 17.41 16.78 7.56
C SER A 178 18.19 17.05 6.27
N SER A 179 18.87 16.04 5.70
CA SER A 179 19.76 16.21 4.54
C SER A 179 19.16 15.74 3.21
N GLN A 180 18.37 14.67 3.22
CA GLN A 180 17.81 14.01 2.03
C GLN A 180 16.29 14.19 1.89
N GLY A 181 15.61 14.65 2.94
CA GLY A 181 14.16 14.77 3.00
C GLY A 181 13.49 13.55 3.66
N VAL A 182 12.28 13.77 4.17
CA VAL A 182 11.53 12.77 4.95
C VAL A 182 11.02 11.63 4.07
N GLU A 183 10.75 11.89 2.78
CA GLU A 183 10.32 10.90 1.79
C GLU A 183 11.41 9.86 1.54
N LYS A 184 12.63 10.33 1.27
CA LYS A 184 13.78 9.43 1.09
C LYS A 184 14.12 8.69 2.37
N THR A 185 13.89 9.31 3.52
CA THR A 185 14.11 8.67 4.83
C THR A 185 13.18 7.51 5.03
N TRP A 186 11.89 7.69 4.75
CA TRP A 186 10.93 6.60 4.82
C TRP A 186 11.25 5.48 3.83
N GLN A 187 11.56 5.84 2.58
CA GLN A 187 11.98 4.86 1.58
C GLN A 187 13.23 4.08 2.00
N PHE A 188 14.20 4.75 2.64
CA PHE A 188 15.40 4.08 3.15
C PHE A 188 15.07 3.05 4.24
N VAL A 189 14.13 3.35 5.15
CA VAL A 189 13.69 2.39 6.17
C VAL A 189 12.99 1.19 5.52
N LEU A 190 12.06 1.44 4.58
CA LEU A 190 11.39 0.40 3.79
C LEU A 190 12.40 -0.51 3.08
N ASP A 191 13.36 0.07 2.35
CA ASP A 191 14.34 -0.69 1.57
C ASP A 191 15.31 -1.48 2.46
N THR A 192 15.64 -0.94 3.64
CA THR A 192 16.59 -1.57 4.58
C THR A 192 16.01 -2.81 5.23
N TYR A 193 14.71 -2.81 5.51
CA TYR A 193 14.03 -3.85 6.27
C TYR A 193 12.96 -4.60 5.46
N LYS A 194 12.94 -4.44 4.13
CA LYS A 194 12.13 -5.29 3.25
C LYS A 194 12.42 -6.77 3.59
N ASP A 195 11.39 -7.55 3.85
CA ASP A 195 11.43 -8.97 4.25
C ASP A 195 11.66 -9.27 5.75
N GLN A 196 11.65 -8.26 6.65
CA GLN A 196 11.66 -8.48 8.11
C GLN A 196 10.27 -8.29 8.73
N ALA A 197 9.96 -9.07 9.77
CA ALA A 197 8.66 -9.01 10.44
C ALA A 197 8.45 -7.65 11.10
N GLY A 198 7.28 -7.06 10.88
CA GLY A 198 7.01 -5.68 11.27
C GLY A 198 6.91 -5.41 12.77
N SER A 199 6.73 -6.47 13.58
CA SER A 199 6.57 -6.40 15.04
C SER A 199 7.89 -6.47 15.82
N GLU A 200 9.04 -6.58 15.15
CA GLU A 200 10.32 -6.41 15.83
C GLU A 200 10.40 -5.00 16.42
N GLU A 201 10.43 -4.91 17.75
CA GLU A 201 10.31 -3.68 18.55
C GLU A 201 11.22 -2.56 18.00
N LYS A 202 12.45 -2.91 17.59
CA LYS A 202 13.41 -1.97 17.03
C LYS A 202 12.97 -1.37 15.69
N ILE A 203 12.45 -2.17 14.77
CA ILE A 203 12.07 -1.70 13.42
C ILE A 203 10.81 -0.84 13.52
N HIS A 204 9.85 -1.28 14.34
CA HIS A 204 8.64 -0.52 14.65
C HIS A 204 8.96 0.87 15.21
N ASP A 205 9.89 0.97 16.17
CA ASP A 205 10.30 2.24 16.77
C ASP A 205 11.00 3.19 15.75
N LEU A 206 11.75 2.65 14.80
CA LEU A 206 12.33 3.45 13.71
C LEU A 206 11.26 3.97 12.73
N ALA A 207 10.25 3.16 12.44
CA ALA A 207 9.09 3.59 11.67
C ALA A 207 8.32 4.69 12.40
N HIS A 208 8.11 4.53 13.72
CA HIS A 208 7.52 5.55 14.59
C HIS A 208 8.27 6.88 14.52
N LEU A 209 9.59 6.87 14.72
CA LEU A 209 10.42 8.07 14.59
C LEU A 209 10.25 8.74 13.22
N THR A 210 10.23 7.95 12.15
CA THR A 210 10.10 8.47 10.79
C THR A 210 8.75 9.14 10.58
N GLY A 211 7.68 8.55 11.10
CA GLY A 211 6.34 9.16 11.14
C GLY A 211 6.32 10.53 11.80
N SER A 212 6.93 10.65 12.99
CA SER A 212 7.01 11.94 13.70
C SER A 212 7.77 12.99 12.89
N LEU A 213 8.87 12.62 12.24
CA LEU A 213 9.64 13.51 11.38
C LEU A 213 8.84 13.97 10.15
N ILE A 214 8.03 13.08 9.57
CA ILE A 214 7.14 13.43 8.45
C ILE A 214 6.12 14.48 8.89
N TYR A 215 5.44 14.29 10.03
CA TYR A 215 4.47 15.26 10.53
C TYR A 215 5.12 16.61 10.83
N GLN A 216 6.26 16.63 11.52
CA GLN A 216 7.01 17.86 11.81
C GLN A 216 7.34 18.66 10.55
N LYS A 217 7.60 17.96 9.43
CA LYS A 217 7.98 18.60 8.17
C LYS A 217 6.78 19.01 7.30
N LYS A 218 5.70 18.22 7.29
CA LYS A 218 4.59 18.35 6.32
C LYS A 218 3.21 18.54 6.92
N GLY A 219 3.06 18.41 8.24
CA GLY A 219 1.74 18.31 8.90
C GLY A 219 0.89 17.18 8.30
N PHE A 220 -0.43 17.30 8.39
CA PHE A 220 -1.39 16.28 7.88
C PHE A 220 -1.26 15.97 6.38
N SER A 221 -0.72 16.89 5.58
CA SER A 221 -0.45 16.62 4.15
C SER A 221 0.58 15.51 3.92
N GLY A 222 1.41 15.21 4.94
CA GLY A 222 2.43 14.18 4.90
C GLY A 222 1.92 12.76 5.17
N VAL A 223 0.68 12.58 5.62
CA VAL A 223 0.20 11.25 6.07
C VAL A 223 0.25 10.20 4.97
N GLY A 224 0.05 10.61 3.71
CA GLY A 224 0.13 9.72 2.54
C GLY A 224 1.54 9.24 2.20
N LEU A 225 2.57 9.74 2.88
CA LEU A 225 3.92 9.16 2.80
C LEU A 225 4.06 7.93 3.69
N CYS A 226 3.29 7.83 4.78
CA CYS A 226 3.30 6.65 5.61
C CYS A 226 2.59 5.49 4.92
N SER A 227 3.07 4.29 5.21
CA SER A 227 2.53 3.05 4.67
C SER A 227 2.46 1.97 5.76
N PRO A 228 1.69 0.88 5.54
CA PRO A 228 1.39 -0.15 6.54
C PRO A 228 2.56 -0.95 7.12
N GLU A 229 3.73 -0.87 6.50
CA GLU A 229 4.90 -1.66 6.87
C GLU A 229 5.33 -1.39 8.32
N PHE A 230 5.96 -2.39 8.93
CA PHE A 230 6.46 -2.32 10.31
C PHE A 230 5.37 -2.05 11.35
N ALA A 231 4.27 -2.79 11.22
CA ALA A 231 3.11 -2.70 12.11
C ALA A 231 2.61 -1.26 12.30
N PHE A 232 2.49 -0.50 11.18
CA PHE A 232 1.94 0.86 11.15
C PHE A 232 2.72 1.89 11.98
N GLY A 233 3.97 1.58 12.35
CA GLY A 233 4.79 2.46 13.18
C GLY A 233 4.83 3.89 12.65
N CYS A 234 4.92 4.09 11.32
CA CYS A 234 4.87 5.42 10.71
C CYS A 234 3.60 6.20 11.05
N PHE A 235 2.42 5.59 10.95
CA PHE A 235 1.16 6.26 11.30
C PHE A 235 1.09 6.58 12.80
N HIS A 236 1.58 5.68 13.66
CA HIS A 236 1.60 5.89 15.11
C HIS A 236 2.43 7.12 15.46
N GLY A 237 3.68 7.18 15.02
CA GLY A 237 4.56 8.30 15.36
C GLY A 237 4.17 9.61 14.69
N PHE A 238 3.55 9.55 13.51
CA PHE A 238 2.99 10.73 12.85
C PHE A 238 1.88 11.37 13.69
N LEU A 239 0.94 10.56 14.19
CA LEU A 239 -0.23 11.05 14.92
C LEU A 239 0.05 11.32 16.40
N ASP A 240 0.98 10.59 17.03
CA ASP A 240 1.50 10.94 18.36
C ASP A 240 2.12 12.34 18.35
N GLU A 241 2.96 12.65 17.36
CA GLU A 241 3.54 13.98 17.23
C GLU A 241 2.50 15.05 16.84
N ALA A 242 1.44 14.67 16.12
CA ALA A 242 0.35 15.58 15.78
C ALA A 242 -0.44 16.09 16.98
N PHE A 243 -0.70 15.21 17.96
CA PHE A 243 -1.56 15.48 19.11
C PHE A 243 -0.81 15.75 20.41
N LYS A 244 0.52 15.84 20.34
CA LYS A 244 1.40 16.11 21.49
C LYS A 244 1.09 17.40 22.25
N LYS A 245 0.46 18.40 21.60
CA LYS A 245 0.23 19.74 22.16
C LYS A 245 -1.25 20.05 22.42
N ASP A 246 -2.15 19.60 21.55
CA ASP A 246 -3.59 19.84 21.62
C ASP A 246 -4.34 18.78 20.79
N LEU A 247 -5.67 18.75 20.95
CA LEU A 247 -6.59 17.86 20.22
C LEU A 247 -7.56 18.65 19.32
N GLU A 248 -7.23 19.89 18.94
CA GLU A 248 -8.15 20.74 18.16
C GLU A 248 -8.35 20.19 16.74
N LYS A 249 -7.38 19.44 16.22
CA LYS A 249 -7.31 18.96 14.83
C LYS A 249 -7.71 17.50 14.63
N LEU A 250 -8.55 16.95 15.50
CA LEU A 250 -9.01 15.57 15.39
C LEU A 250 -9.77 15.30 14.08
N ASP A 251 -10.57 16.27 13.63
CA ASP A 251 -11.30 16.23 12.36
C ASP A 251 -10.36 16.30 11.15
N GLU A 252 -9.36 17.20 11.18
CA GLU A 252 -8.33 17.28 10.14
C GLU A 252 -7.56 15.95 10.00
N ALA A 253 -7.19 15.32 11.12
CA ALA A 253 -6.51 14.03 11.12
C ALA A 253 -7.38 12.92 10.53
N GLN A 254 -8.67 12.88 10.91
CA GLN A 254 -9.62 11.92 10.38
C GLN A 254 -9.78 12.07 8.85
N ILE A 255 -9.89 13.32 8.36
CA ILE A 255 -9.97 13.65 6.94
C ILE A 255 -8.66 13.29 6.21
N ALA A 256 -7.52 13.43 6.87
CA ALA A 256 -6.24 13.03 6.30
C ALA A 256 -6.15 11.51 6.17
N CYS A 257 -6.58 10.75 7.20
CA CYS A 257 -6.62 9.30 7.17
C CYS A 257 -7.56 8.75 6.08
N SER A 258 -8.73 9.37 5.85
CA SER A 258 -9.70 8.89 4.85
C SER A 258 -9.21 8.98 3.41
N LYS A 259 -8.15 9.74 3.14
CA LYS A 259 -7.53 9.86 1.81
C LYS A 259 -6.59 8.70 1.48
N LEU A 260 -6.30 7.83 2.45
CA LEU A 260 -5.37 6.70 2.25
C LEU A 260 -5.99 5.53 1.48
N GLY A 261 -7.31 5.50 1.33
CA GLY A 261 -7.99 4.46 0.56
C GLY A 261 -9.52 4.50 0.69
N PRO A 262 -10.25 3.71 -0.12
CA PRO A 262 -11.69 3.61 -0.01
C PRO A 262 -12.11 2.82 1.24
N GLY A 263 -13.09 3.35 1.99
CA GLY A 263 -13.69 2.67 3.16
C GLY A 263 -12.91 2.82 4.47
N LEU A 264 -13.38 2.13 5.53
CA LEU A 264 -12.81 2.15 6.88
C LEU A 264 -12.02 0.87 7.17
N THR A 265 -11.05 0.55 6.31
CA THR A 265 -10.24 -0.68 6.37
C THR A 265 -8.76 -0.37 6.08
N GLY A 266 -7.89 -1.37 6.24
CA GLY A 266 -6.50 -1.29 5.80
C GLY A 266 -5.73 -0.06 6.35
N PRO A 267 -5.08 0.75 5.49
CA PRO A 267 -4.36 1.95 5.89
C PRO A 267 -5.24 3.01 6.60
N VAL A 268 -6.51 3.16 6.21
CA VAL A 268 -7.43 4.15 6.81
C VAL A 268 -7.70 3.78 8.26
N ALA A 269 -8.07 2.52 8.52
CA ALA A 269 -8.33 2.01 9.86
C ALA A 269 -7.10 2.17 10.77
N SER A 270 -5.92 1.85 10.24
CA SER A 270 -4.66 1.89 10.99
C SER A 270 -4.20 3.33 11.28
N CYS A 271 -4.45 4.26 10.35
CA CYS A 271 -4.26 5.67 10.60
C CYS A 271 -5.20 6.17 11.72
N ILE A 272 -6.48 5.80 11.69
CA ILE A 272 -7.41 6.19 12.77
C ILE A 272 -7.03 5.54 14.11
N HIS A 273 -6.50 4.31 14.11
CA HIS A 273 -5.91 3.70 15.30
C HIS A 273 -4.76 4.55 15.87
N GLY A 274 -3.88 5.07 15.02
CA GLY A 274 -2.82 6.01 15.43
C GLY A 274 -3.34 7.30 16.09
N ILE A 275 -4.56 7.77 15.77
CA ILE A 275 -5.19 8.90 16.47
C ILE A 275 -5.38 8.55 17.95
N GLY A 276 -5.76 7.30 18.24
CA GLY A 276 -5.94 6.78 19.59
C GLY A 276 -4.68 6.89 20.45
N HIS A 277 -3.52 6.54 19.90
CA HIS A 277 -2.23 6.71 20.57
C HIS A 277 -1.97 8.18 20.92
N GLY A 278 -2.09 9.09 19.94
CA GLY A 278 -1.88 10.52 20.19
C GLY A 278 -2.85 11.09 21.24
N VAL A 279 -4.12 10.66 21.22
CA VAL A 279 -5.11 11.02 22.23
C VAL A 279 -4.74 10.50 23.63
N ALA A 280 -4.30 9.25 23.74
CA ALA A 280 -3.88 8.68 25.01
C ALA A 280 -2.63 9.38 25.57
N SER A 281 -1.63 9.63 24.71
CA SER A 281 -0.42 10.40 25.02
C SER A 281 -0.74 11.81 25.51
N PHE A 282 -1.67 12.51 24.86
CA PHE A 282 -2.08 13.86 25.24
C PHE A 282 -2.64 13.92 26.67
N HIS A 283 -3.50 12.95 27.03
CA HIS A 283 -4.06 12.81 28.37
C HIS A 283 -3.11 12.12 29.37
N GLY A 284 -1.84 11.92 28.99
CA GLY A 284 -0.79 11.39 29.86
C GLY A 284 -0.99 9.94 30.27
N THR A 285 -1.82 9.17 29.54
CA THR A 285 -2.14 7.76 29.85
C THR A 285 -2.63 7.52 31.28
N SER A 286 -3.21 8.54 31.90
CA SER A 286 -3.74 8.50 33.27
C SER A 286 -5.26 8.77 33.35
N ASP A 287 -5.84 9.45 32.36
CA ASP A 287 -7.28 9.74 32.28
C ASP A 287 -7.97 9.03 31.10
N LEU A 288 -8.28 7.75 31.31
CA LEU A 288 -8.85 6.89 30.27
C LEU A 288 -10.19 7.42 29.75
N LYS A 289 -11.02 7.99 30.64
CA LYS A 289 -12.33 8.51 30.27
C LYS A 289 -12.21 9.73 29.37
N ALA A 290 -11.28 10.64 29.67
CA ALA A 290 -11.02 11.80 28.81
C ALA A 290 -10.47 11.39 27.44
N SER A 291 -9.58 10.39 27.39
CA SER A 291 -9.08 9.83 26.14
C SER A 291 -10.21 9.26 25.27
N LEU A 292 -11.05 8.39 25.85
CA LEU A 292 -12.18 7.79 25.13
C LEU A 292 -13.23 8.83 24.72
N ALA A 293 -13.49 9.85 25.55
CA ALA A 293 -14.37 10.96 25.21
C ALA A 293 -13.84 11.81 24.05
N SER A 294 -12.51 11.91 23.92
CA SER A 294 -11.88 12.62 22.80
C SER A 294 -12.03 11.85 21.49
N CYS A 295 -11.82 10.52 21.51
CA CYS A 295 -12.08 9.66 20.35
C CYS A 295 -13.54 9.73 19.87
N ARG A 296 -14.52 9.85 20.78
CA ARG A 296 -15.95 9.99 20.43
C ARG A 296 -16.29 11.23 19.59
N LYS A 297 -15.37 12.20 19.48
CA LYS A 297 -15.55 13.38 18.61
C LYS A 297 -15.34 13.06 17.13
N LEU A 298 -14.71 11.93 16.80
CA LEU A 298 -14.53 11.49 15.43
C LEU A 298 -15.87 11.09 14.81
N THR A 299 -16.07 11.43 13.53
CA THR A 299 -17.33 11.12 12.81
C THR A 299 -17.36 9.72 12.20
N SER A 300 -16.21 9.05 12.12
CA SER A 300 -16.05 7.69 11.59
C SER A 300 -14.77 7.04 12.13
N GLY A 301 -14.77 5.70 12.19
CA GLY A 301 -13.62 4.92 12.66
C GLY A 301 -13.33 5.01 14.16
N THR A 302 -14.29 5.47 14.97
CA THR A 302 -14.14 5.69 16.41
C THR A 302 -13.61 4.45 17.16
N ASP A 303 -14.03 3.25 16.76
CA ASP A 303 -13.59 1.99 17.39
C ASP A 303 -12.09 1.73 17.24
N TYR A 304 -11.50 2.15 16.11
CA TYR A 304 -10.06 2.08 15.89
C TYR A 304 -9.31 3.07 16.80
N CYS A 305 -9.85 4.28 16.99
CA CYS A 305 -9.29 5.24 17.94
C CYS A 305 -9.34 4.70 19.38
N PHE A 306 -10.45 4.05 19.78
CA PHE A 306 -10.54 3.39 21.08
C PHE A 306 -9.48 2.30 21.24
N ASP A 307 -9.27 1.48 20.20
CA ASP A 307 -8.26 0.42 20.20
C ASP A 307 -6.84 0.98 20.43
N GLY A 308 -6.47 2.05 19.73
CA GLY A 308 -5.19 2.73 19.94
C GLY A 308 -5.06 3.34 21.34
N VAL A 309 -6.15 3.89 21.91
CA VAL A 309 -6.15 4.36 23.31
C VAL A 309 -5.87 3.20 24.26
N PHE A 310 -6.60 2.09 24.15
CA PHE A 310 -6.39 0.95 25.06
C PHE A 310 -4.99 0.36 24.94
N MET A 311 -4.47 0.22 23.72
CA MET A 311 -3.10 -0.26 23.47
C MET A 311 -2.07 0.62 24.18
N GLU A 312 -2.20 1.95 24.07
CA GLU A 312 -1.29 2.89 24.71
C GLU A 312 -1.39 2.83 26.25
N TYR A 313 -2.58 2.63 26.82
CA TYR A 313 -2.74 2.43 28.26
C TYR A 313 -2.07 1.14 28.74
N VAL A 314 -2.23 0.03 28.01
CA VAL A 314 -1.56 -1.23 28.36
C VAL A 314 -0.04 -1.05 28.41
N ARG A 315 0.53 -0.27 27.47
CA ARG A 315 1.97 0.02 27.42
C ARG A 315 2.43 0.99 28.52
N SER A 316 1.71 2.09 28.70
CA SER A 316 2.27 3.30 29.32
C SER A 316 1.53 3.78 30.57
N ALA A 317 0.36 3.21 30.92
CA ALA A 317 -0.36 3.63 32.10
C ALA A 317 0.43 3.35 33.40
N PRO A 318 0.24 4.15 34.47
CA PRO A 318 0.88 3.91 35.78
C PRO A 318 0.68 2.49 36.31
N ASP A 319 1.64 2.01 37.11
CA ASP A 319 1.63 0.64 37.65
C ASP A 319 0.39 0.34 38.52
N ASP A 320 -0.19 1.35 39.15
CA ASP A 320 -1.39 1.26 40.00
C ASP A 320 -2.71 1.43 39.23
N PHE A 321 -2.65 1.73 37.92
CA PHE A 321 -3.85 1.90 37.10
C PHE A 321 -4.61 0.58 36.94
N PHE A 322 -3.91 -0.50 36.59
CA PHE A 322 -4.51 -1.82 36.41
C PHE A 322 -4.52 -2.61 37.71
N LYS A 323 -5.60 -3.34 37.97
CA LYS A 323 -5.85 -4.02 39.24
C LYS A 323 -5.61 -5.52 39.10
N LYS A 324 -4.61 -6.04 39.83
CA LYS A 324 -4.30 -7.47 39.80
C LYS A 324 -5.43 -8.34 40.38
N ASP A 325 -6.17 -7.79 41.35
CA ASP A 325 -7.33 -8.41 42.00
C ASP A 325 -8.65 -8.27 41.21
N ASP A 326 -8.67 -7.41 40.18
CA ASP A 326 -9.76 -7.31 39.20
C ASP A 326 -9.20 -7.41 37.78
N PRO A 327 -8.95 -8.64 37.28
CA PRO A 327 -8.35 -8.87 35.96
C PRO A 327 -9.16 -8.39 34.76
N LEU A 328 -10.40 -7.92 34.96
CA LEU A 328 -11.23 -7.32 33.92
C LEU A 328 -11.27 -5.78 33.99
N TYR A 329 -10.62 -5.17 34.98
CA TYR A 329 -10.49 -3.72 35.07
C TYR A 329 -9.54 -3.19 33.98
N PRO A 330 -9.87 -2.07 33.29
CA PRO A 330 -11.05 -1.21 33.48
C PRO A 330 -12.29 -1.61 32.66
N CYS A 331 -12.20 -2.64 31.82
CA CYS A 331 -13.25 -3.03 30.86
C CYS A 331 -14.60 -3.30 31.53
N ASN A 332 -14.62 -4.06 32.62
CA ASN A 332 -15.84 -4.34 33.39
C ASN A 332 -16.50 -3.07 33.98
N SER A 333 -15.70 -2.08 34.39
CA SER A 333 -16.17 -0.81 34.92
C SER A 333 -16.74 0.07 33.81
N LEU A 334 -16.05 0.14 32.67
CA LEU A 334 -16.52 0.87 31.50
C LEU A 334 -17.81 0.28 30.95
N GLU A 335 -17.94 -1.05 30.97
CA GLU A 335 -19.15 -1.72 30.52
C GLU A 335 -20.36 -1.43 31.42
N LYS A 336 -20.15 -1.40 32.74
CA LYS A 336 -21.21 -0.99 33.69
C LYS A 336 -21.68 0.44 33.48
N GLU A 337 -20.77 1.34 33.08
CA GLU A 337 -21.07 2.77 32.95
C GLU A 337 -21.57 3.17 31.55
N PHE A 338 -21.03 2.54 30.50
CA PHE A 338 -21.27 2.94 29.11
C PHE A 338 -21.85 1.82 28.23
N GLY A 339 -22.23 0.69 28.82
CA GLY A 339 -22.66 -0.50 28.08
C GLY A 339 -21.51 -1.08 27.25
N SER A 340 -21.85 -1.80 26.18
CA SER A 340 -20.87 -2.54 25.38
C SER A 340 -19.99 -1.67 24.46
N ALA A 341 -20.10 -0.34 24.53
CA ALA A 341 -19.47 0.60 23.61
C ALA A 341 -17.94 0.47 23.53
N TYR A 342 -17.30 0.03 24.62
CA TYR A 342 -15.84 -0.13 24.70
C TYR A 342 -15.39 -1.59 24.82
N SER A 343 -16.34 -2.53 24.96
CA SER A 343 -16.04 -3.91 25.32
C SER A 343 -15.13 -4.59 24.30
N PHE A 344 -15.33 -4.35 23.00
CA PHE A 344 -14.51 -4.94 21.93
C PHE A 344 -13.06 -4.42 21.99
N SER A 345 -12.83 -3.11 21.87
CA SER A 345 -11.48 -2.53 21.89
C SER A 345 -10.73 -2.79 23.21
N CYS A 346 -11.45 -2.78 24.34
CA CYS A 346 -10.87 -3.11 25.65
C CYS A 346 -10.49 -4.60 25.73
N GLY A 347 -11.40 -5.49 25.30
CA GLY A 347 -11.15 -6.94 25.23
C GLY A 347 -9.98 -7.32 24.33
N ARG A 348 -9.82 -6.65 23.19
CA ARG A 348 -8.69 -6.85 22.27
C ARG A 348 -7.33 -6.58 22.92
N ASN A 349 -7.27 -5.64 23.87
CA ASN A 349 -6.01 -5.26 24.53
C ASN A 349 -5.78 -5.99 25.87
N GLN A 350 -6.79 -6.68 26.40
CA GLN A 350 -6.71 -7.34 27.71
C GLN A 350 -5.67 -8.47 27.78
N PRO A 351 -5.55 -9.40 26.80
CA PRO A 351 -4.56 -10.47 26.88
C PRO A 351 -3.13 -9.96 27.00
N SER A 352 -2.77 -8.94 26.24
CA SER A 352 -1.43 -8.32 26.28
C SER A 352 -1.11 -7.78 27.67
N LEU A 353 -2.07 -7.09 28.31
CA LEU A 353 -1.93 -6.61 29.69
C LEU A 353 -1.68 -7.76 30.68
N LEU A 354 -2.53 -8.80 30.64
CA LEU A 354 -2.49 -9.90 31.59
C LEU A 354 -1.19 -10.70 31.49
N MET A 355 -0.71 -10.93 30.27
CA MET A 355 0.56 -11.62 30.02
C MET A 355 1.77 -10.75 30.36
N SER A 356 1.78 -9.48 29.93
CA SER A 356 2.95 -8.61 30.07
C SER A 356 3.13 -8.07 31.49
N ARG A 357 2.08 -7.51 32.11
CA ARG A 357 2.17 -6.88 33.44
C ARG A 357 1.95 -7.88 34.57
N PHE A 358 0.93 -8.73 34.47
CA PHE A 358 0.61 -9.69 35.54
C PHE A 358 1.29 -11.05 35.39
N LYS A 359 2.03 -11.28 34.29
CA LYS A 359 2.80 -12.50 34.03
C LYS A 359 1.93 -13.77 34.03
N MET A 360 0.66 -13.64 33.64
CA MET A 360 -0.27 -14.77 33.52
C MET A 360 0.08 -15.63 32.31
N GLY A 361 -0.03 -16.94 32.45
CA GLY A 361 0.10 -17.90 31.36
C GLY A 361 -1.13 -17.91 30.43
N PHE A 362 -0.97 -18.47 29.23
CA PHE A 362 -2.02 -18.49 28.21
C PHE A 362 -3.37 -19.06 28.71
N GLU A 363 -3.35 -20.19 29.43
CA GLU A 363 -4.57 -20.82 29.95
C GLU A 363 -5.23 -20.01 31.08
N GLU A 364 -4.44 -19.30 31.89
CA GLU A 364 -4.98 -18.37 32.90
C GLU A 364 -5.70 -17.21 32.22
N VAL A 365 -5.12 -16.66 31.15
CA VAL A 365 -5.74 -15.59 30.36
C VAL A 365 -7.03 -16.07 29.67
N VAL A 366 -7.05 -17.28 29.12
CA VAL A 366 -8.28 -17.91 28.60
C VAL A 366 -9.35 -17.94 29.68
N GLY A 367 -8.99 -18.38 30.90
CA GLY A 367 -9.87 -18.38 32.06
C GLY A 367 -10.46 -17.00 32.34
N VAL A 368 -9.61 -15.95 32.36
CA VAL A 368 -10.06 -14.57 32.56
C VAL A 368 -11.02 -14.12 31.44
N CYS A 369 -10.67 -14.33 30.16
CA CYS A 369 -11.52 -13.96 29.03
C CYS A 369 -12.94 -14.55 29.18
N LEU A 370 -13.04 -15.83 29.58
CA LEU A 370 -14.33 -16.52 29.76
C LEU A 370 -15.20 -15.94 30.88
N THR A 371 -14.61 -15.29 31.89
CA THR A 371 -15.37 -14.74 33.03
C THR A 371 -16.15 -13.46 32.70
N SER A 372 -15.84 -12.79 31.58
CA SER A 372 -16.55 -11.57 31.19
C SER A 372 -18.03 -11.83 30.90
N SER A 373 -18.91 -10.86 31.22
CA SER A 373 -20.32 -10.90 30.86
C SER A 373 -20.59 -10.42 29.43
N SER A 374 -19.66 -9.69 28.82
CA SER A 374 -19.84 -9.15 27.46
C SER A 374 -19.33 -10.11 26.41
N GLU A 375 -20.21 -10.41 25.46
CA GLU A 375 -19.85 -11.21 24.29
C GLU A 375 -18.83 -10.48 23.42
N LEU A 376 -19.03 -9.18 23.16
CA LEU A 376 -18.08 -8.38 22.37
C LEU A 376 -16.67 -8.35 22.99
N PHE A 377 -16.59 -8.34 24.32
CA PHE A 377 -15.31 -8.46 25.02
C PHE A 377 -14.68 -9.84 24.77
N LYS A 378 -15.44 -10.92 24.93
CA LYS A 378 -14.93 -12.28 24.72
C LYS A 378 -14.41 -12.47 23.31
N GLU A 379 -15.21 -12.09 22.31
CA GLU A 379 -14.83 -12.16 20.91
C GLU A 379 -13.46 -11.52 20.66
N ALA A 380 -13.28 -10.28 21.11
CA ALA A 380 -12.03 -9.54 20.95
C ALA A 380 -10.86 -10.12 21.77
N CYS A 381 -11.13 -10.62 22.98
CA CYS A 381 -10.13 -11.26 23.85
C CYS A 381 -9.56 -12.51 23.15
N PHE A 382 -10.41 -13.31 22.50
CA PHE A 382 -9.98 -14.50 21.79
C PHE A 382 -9.34 -14.23 20.42
N ASP A 383 -9.75 -13.16 19.73
CA ASP A 383 -9.01 -12.67 18.55
C ASP A 383 -7.57 -12.29 18.95
N ALA A 384 -7.42 -11.56 20.07
CA ALA A 384 -6.13 -11.13 20.59
C ALA A 384 -5.21 -12.26 21.07
N LEU A 385 -5.77 -13.37 21.55
CA LEU A 385 -5.00 -14.59 21.81
C LEU A 385 -4.45 -15.19 20.51
N GLY A 386 -5.21 -15.14 19.41
CA GLY A 386 -4.73 -15.49 18.08
C GLY A 386 -3.56 -14.62 17.63
N PHE A 387 -3.67 -13.30 17.80
CA PHE A 387 -2.58 -12.36 17.50
C PHE A 387 -1.32 -12.66 18.33
N SER A 388 -1.51 -12.94 19.62
CA SER A 388 -0.41 -13.25 20.54
C SER A 388 0.34 -14.53 20.15
N LEU A 389 -0.36 -15.55 19.68
CA LEU A 389 0.26 -16.78 19.17
C LEU A 389 0.99 -16.55 17.84
N ALA A 390 0.43 -15.73 16.96
CA ALA A 390 1.03 -15.39 15.68
C ALA A 390 2.34 -14.60 15.80
N ALA A 391 2.59 -13.94 16.94
CA ALA A 391 3.87 -13.29 17.23
C ALA A 391 5.07 -14.26 17.20
N SER A 392 4.84 -15.57 17.35
CA SER A 392 5.88 -16.60 17.18
C SER A 392 6.30 -16.81 15.72
N GLY A 393 5.45 -16.42 14.76
CA GLY A 393 5.61 -16.72 13.34
C GLY A 393 5.46 -18.21 12.98
N ASP A 394 5.01 -19.05 13.92
CA ASP A 394 4.92 -20.51 13.80
C ASP A 394 3.44 -20.95 13.74
N ASP A 395 3.05 -21.57 12.62
CA ASP A 395 1.69 -22.06 12.37
C ASP A 395 1.27 -23.14 13.36
N GLN A 396 2.20 -24.02 13.77
CA GLN A 396 1.91 -25.09 14.72
C GLN A 396 1.63 -24.54 16.12
N GLN A 397 2.32 -23.48 16.52
CA GLN A 397 2.04 -22.81 17.79
C GLN A 397 0.67 -22.16 17.82
N ILE A 398 0.23 -21.55 16.70
CA ILE A 398 -1.13 -21.01 16.58
C ILE A 398 -2.17 -22.14 16.68
N ILE A 399 -2.00 -23.21 15.90
CA ILE A 399 -2.94 -24.34 15.88
C ILE A 399 -3.06 -24.97 17.28
N GLN A 400 -1.93 -25.30 17.90
CA GLN A 400 -1.91 -25.93 19.21
C GLN A 400 -2.40 -24.98 20.30
N GLY A 401 -2.00 -23.71 20.27
CA GLY A 401 -2.42 -22.70 21.25
C GLY A 401 -3.92 -22.47 21.21
N CYS A 402 -4.50 -22.23 20.04
CA CYS A 402 -5.94 -22.02 19.90
C CYS A 402 -6.76 -23.25 20.32
N SER A 403 -6.23 -24.47 20.12
CA SER A 403 -6.92 -25.70 20.57
C SER A 403 -7.08 -25.80 22.09
N LYS A 404 -6.23 -25.12 22.86
CA LYS A 404 -6.28 -25.11 24.34
C LYS A 404 -7.41 -24.25 24.92
N ILE A 405 -8.09 -23.45 24.10
CA ILE A 405 -9.22 -22.62 24.56
C ILE A 405 -10.37 -23.48 25.08
N GLY A 406 -10.56 -24.70 24.55
CA GLY A 406 -11.56 -25.66 25.04
C GLY A 406 -13.01 -25.30 24.73
N VAL A 407 -13.27 -24.12 24.15
CA VAL A 407 -14.57 -23.68 23.65
C VAL A 407 -14.47 -23.51 22.14
N LEU A 408 -15.25 -24.30 21.38
CA LEU A 408 -15.12 -24.38 19.92
C LEU A 408 -15.23 -23.02 19.25
N GLU A 409 -16.29 -22.26 19.54
CA GLU A 409 -16.54 -20.93 18.97
C GLU A 409 -15.31 -20.00 19.06
N TYR A 410 -14.72 -19.89 20.24
CA TYR A 410 -13.56 -19.04 20.49
C TYR A 410 -12.25 -19.62 19.94
N SER A 411 -12.15 -20.95 19.82
CA SER A 411 -11.04 -21.60 19.14
C SER A 411 -11.04 -21.25 17.65
N LEU A 412 -12.21 -21.23 16.99
CA LEU A 412 -12.35 -20.83 15.58
C LEU A 412 -11.94 -19.36 15.38
N ARG A 413 -12.33 -18.48 16.31
CA ARG A 413 -11.94 -17.06 16.29
C ARG A 413 -10.42 -16.88 16.42
N CYS A 414 -9.83 -17.52 17.42
CA CYS A 414 -8.37 -17.51 17.63
C CYS A 414 -7.61 -17.97 16.38
N VAL A 415 -8.05 -19.06 15.73
CA VAL A 415 -7.42 -19.56 14.50
C VAL A 415 -7.55 -18.58 13.35
N LYS A 416 -8.74 -18.02 13.12
CA LYS A 416 -8.96 -17.02 12.07
C LYS A 416 -8.10 -15.77 12.29
N ALA A 417 -8.07 -15.26 13.52
CA ALA A 417 -7.28 -14.11 13.92
C ALA A 417 -5.77 -14.39 13.76
N GLY A 418 -5.29 -15.54 14.20
CA GLY A 418 -3.88 -15.94 14.05
C GLY A 418 -3.45 -16.09 12.59
N ALA A 419 -4.27 -16.73 11.74
CA ALA A 419 -4.01 -16.84 10.31
C ALA A 419 -3.98 -15.46 9.63
N GLY A 420 -4.93 -14.59 9.96
CA GLY A 420 -4.96 -13.21 9.48
C GLY A 420 -3.73 -12.42 9.92
N GLU A 421 -3.28 -12.60 11.16
CA GLU A 421 -2.11 -11.90 11.70
C GLU A 421 -0.82 -12.29 11.00
N LEU A 422 -0.65 -13.56 10.60
CA LEU A 422 0.49 -13.98 9.79
C LEU A 422 0.58 -13.20 8.47
N VAL A 423 -0.57 -13.01 7.79
CA VAL A 423 -0.67 -12.23 6.55
C VAL A 423 -0.41 -10.75 6.83
N PHE A 424 -1.00 -10.24 7.90
CA PHE A 424 -0.93 -8.85 8.31
C PHE A 424 0.50 -8.42 8.69
N GLN A 425 1.25 -9.25 9.41
CA GLN A 425 2.64 -8.97 9.83
C GLN A 425 3.69 -9.29 8.76
N GLU A 426 3.26 -9.82 7.60
CA GLU A 426 4.17 -10.32 6.54
C GLU A 426 5.21 -11.31 7.07
N VAL A 427 4.77 -12.22 7.95
CA VAL A 427 5.66 -13.26 8.48
C VAL A 427 6.30 -14.03 7.32
N PRO A 428 7.60 -14.39 7.39
CA PRO A 428 8.21 -15.21 6.35
C PRO A 428 7.38 -16.48 6.05
N ASN A 429 7.05 -16.68 4.77
CA ASN A 429 6.15 -17.72 4.25
C ASN A 429 4.71 -17.66 4.80
N TRP A 430 4.20 -16.46 5.10
CA TRP A 430 2.85 -16.27 5.63
C TRP A 430 1.77 -16.89 4.75
N GLN A 431 1.98 -17.03 3.43
CA GLN A 431 1.00 -17.65 2.52
C GLN A 431 0.76 -19.11 2.91
N GLU A 432 1.82 -19.91 2.96
CA GLU A 432 1.76 -21.33 3.29
C GLU A 432 1.31 -21.53 4.75
N LYS A 433 1.84 -20.71 5.66
CA LYS A 433 1.53 -20.81 7.08
C LYS A 433 0.08 -20.42 7.41
N SER A 434 -0.44 -19.33 6.84
CA SER A 434 -1.81 -18.90 7.09
C SER A 434 -2.83 -19.89 6.51
N GLU A 435 -2.57 -20.44 5.33
CA GLU A 435 -3.36 -21.54 4.77
C GLU A 435 -3.30 -22.79 5.65
N ALA A 436 -2.12 -23.17 6.17
CA ALA A 436 -1.97 -24.31 7.09
C ALA A 436 -2.80 -24.13 8.38
N VAL A 437 -2.76 -22.93 8.99
CA VAL A 437 -3.57 -22.59 10.17
C VAL A 437 -5.07 -22.71 9.85
N CYS A 438 -5.52 -22.15 8.72
CA CYS A 438 -6.93 -22.27 8.30
C CYS A 438 -7.36 -23.72 8.01
N ASN A 439 -6.46 -24.53 7.45
CA ASN A 439 -6.74 -25.93 7.11
C ASN A 439 -6.80 -26.85 8.33
N ALA A 440 -6.26 -26.43 9.48
CA ALA A 440 -6.26 -27.22 10.70
C ALA A 440 -7.66 -27.40 11.32
N ILE A 441 -8.65 -26.56 10.95
CA ILE A 441 -10.03 -26.68 11.42
C ILE A 441 -11.02 -26.70 10.27
N SER A 442 -11.60 -27.88 10.01
CA SER A 442 -12.52 -28.10 8.88
C SER A 442 -13.80 -27.26 8.94
N GLN A 443 -14.32 -26.95 10.13
CA GLN A 443 -15.61 -26.27 10.32
C GLN A 443 -15.59 -24.78 9.95
N SER A 444 -14.43 -24.11 10.01
CA SER A 444 -14.29 -22.68 9.68
C SER A 444 -13.27 -22.42 8.58
N ARG A 445 -12.79 -23.48 7.89
CA ARG A 445 -11.75 -23.39 6.86
C ARG A 445 -12.07 -22.32 5.82
N ASP A 446 -13.25 -22.38 5.20
CA ASP A 446 -13.61 -21.47 4.10
C ASP A 446 -13.85 -20.03 4.57
N ASP A 447 -14.26 -19.83 5.83
CA ASP A 447 -14.36 -18.49 6.42
C ASP A 447 -12.97 -17.90 6.70
N CYS A 448 -12.05 -18.72 7.21
CA CYS A 448 -10.66 -18.35 7.46
C CYS A 448 -9.93 -18.04 6.14
N LEU A 449 -10.09 -18.87 5.10
CA LEU A 449 -9.50 -18.64 3.78
C LEU A 449 -10.02 -17.35 3.13
N ARG A 450 -11.35 -17.11 3.16
CA ARG A 450 -11.91 -15.84 2.68
C ARG A 450 -11.42 -14.63 3.48
N HIS A 451 -11.18 -14.80 4.79
CA HIS A 451 -10.63 -13.75 5.63
C HIS A 451 -9.20 -13.39 5.22
N ILE A 452 -8.32 -14.36 5.03
CA ILE A 452 -6.95 -14.10 4.57
C ILE A 452 -6.94 -13.50 3.17
N ASP A 453 -7.75 -13.99 2.23
CA ASP A 453 -7.83 -13.45 0.86
C ASP A 453 -8.24 -11.97 0.86
N ARG A 454 -9.20 -11.60 1.72
CA ARG A 454 -9.60 -10.21 1.89
C ARG A 454 -8.45 -9.35 2.44
N LEU A 455 -7.71 -9.84 3.44
CA LEU A 455 -6.56 -9.10 3.99
C LEU A 455 -5.45 -8.92 2.95
N ILE A 456 -5.17 -9.92 2.11
CA ILE A 456 -4.20 -9.82 1.02
C ILE A 456 -4.58 -8.67 0.08
N LEU A 457 -5.86 -8.52 -0.24
CA LEU A 457 -6.38 -7.44 -1.08
C LEU A 457 -6.32 -6.08 -0.37
N GLU A 458 -6.83 -5.98 0.85
CA GLU A 458 -6.91 -4.72 1.63
C GLU A 458 -5.53 -4.14 1.94
N TYR A 459 -4.53 -4.98 2.21
CA TYR A 459 -3.16 -4.58 2.54
C TYR A 459 -2.19 -4.67 1.35
N ASN A 460 -2.70 -4.96 0.15
CA ASN A 460 -1.91 -5.10 -1.08
C ASN A 460 -0.67 -6.02 -0.91
N ARG A 461 -0.86 -7.16 -0.22
CA ARG A 461 0.23 -8.11 0.06
C ARG A 461 0.63 -8.88 -1.21
N LYS A 462 1.93 -9.04 -1.45
CA LYS A 462 2.46 -9.78 -2.60
C LYS A 462 2.41 -11.29 -2.33
N LYS A 463 1.67 -12.05 -3.14
CA LYS A 463 1.70 -13.52 -3.09
C LYS A 463 2.96 -13.99 -3.83
N GLN A 464 3.91 -14.66 -3.16
CA GLN A 464 5.01 -15.30 -3.88
C GLN A 464 4.45 -16.48 -4.68
N ILE A 465 4.53 -16.38 -6.02
CA ILE A 465 4.04 -17.43 -6.93
C ILE A 465 5.23 -18.28 -7.35
N ASN A 466 5.28 -19.50 -6.83
CA ASN A 466 6.34 -20.45 -7.18
C ASN A 466 5.97 -21.24 -8.45
N PHE A 467 6.70 -20.97 -9.52
CA PHE A 467 6.64 -21.74 -10.75
C PHE A 467 7.58 -22.94 -10.69
N THR A 468 7.12 -24.07 -11.20
CA THR A 468 7.87 -25.33 -11.15
C THR A 468 8.17 -25.82 -12.56
N PRO A 469 9.42 -26.19 -12.90
CA PRO A 469 9.75 -26.83 -14.17
C PRO A 469 8.92 -28.10 -14.43
N ILE A 470 8.66 -28.41 -15.70
CA ILE A 470 7.91 -29.62 -16.09
C ILE A 470 8.70 -30.87 -15.69
N GLN A 471 7.98 -31.87 -15.17
CA GLN A 471 8.59 -33.14 -14.77
C GLN A 471 8.56 -34.17 -15.90
N SER A 472 9.48 -35.14 -15.86
CA SER A 472 9.53 -36.21 -16.87
C SER A 472 8.24 -37.06 -16.82
N GLY A 473 7.58 -37.21 -17.97
CA GLY A 473 6.32 -37.98 -18.09
C GLY A 473 5.06 -37.20 -17.76
N GLU A 474 5.16 -35.92 -17.40
CA GLU A 474 4.01 -35.04 -17.17
C GLU A 474 3.31 -34.65 -18.48
N ASP A 475 1.98 -34.55 -18.47
CA ASP A 475 1.21 -34.05 -19.62
C ASP A 475 1.44 -32.55 -19.81
N VAL A 476 1.96 -32.18 -20.98
CA VAL A 476 2.39 -30.81 -21.29
C VAL A 476 1.21 -29.82 -21.29
N ASN A 477 0.01 -30.25 -21.70
CA ASN A 477 -1.16 -29.36 -21.72
C ASN A 477 -1.67 -29.11 -20.30
N LEU A 478 -1.70 -30.14 -19.44
CA LEU A 478 -2.02 -29.99 -18.02
C LEU A 478 -0.99 -29.10 -17.31
N TYR A 479 0.30 -29.28 -17.62
CA TYR A 479 1.38 -28.45 -17.09
C TYR A 479 1.18 -26.97 -17.43
N VAL A 480 1.02 -26.63 -18.72
CA VAL A 480 0.85 -25.23 -19.17
C VAL A 480 -0.37 -24.59 -18.49
N ARG A 481 -1.50 -25.30 -18.46
CA ARG A 481 -2.72 -24.80 -17.78
C ARG A 481 -2.49 -24.58 -16.29
N ARG A 482 -1.86 -25.55 -15.60
CA ARG A 482 -1.57 -25.43 -14.17
C ARG A 482 -0.72 -24.20 -13.86
N GLU A 483 0.37 -23.98 -14.60
CA GLU A 483 1.27 -22.86 -14.33
C GLU A 483 0.60 -21.51 -14.66
N ILE A 484 -0.14 -21.40 -15.76
CA ILE A 484 -0.89 -20.17 -16.08
C ILE A 484 -2.01 -19.92 -15.06
N LYS A 485 -2.68 -20.97 -14.58
CA LYS A 485 -3.74 -20.87 -13.58
C LYS A 485 -3.25 -20.22 -12.28
N LYS A 486 -1.98 -20.43 -11.89
CA LYS A 486 -1.38 -19.74 -10.72
C LYS A 486 -1.44 -18.22 -10.84
N CYS A 487 -1.27 -17.68 -12.07
CA CYS A 487 -1.44 -16.25 -12.34
C CYS A 487 -2.90 -15.84 -12.45
N TYR A 488 -3.73 -16.70 -13.05
CA TYR A 488 -5.15 -16.44 -13.18
C TYR A 488 -5.83 -16.28 -11.81
N ASP A 489 -5.54 -17.18 -10.88
CA ASP A 489 -6.12 -17.20 -9.53
C ASP A 489 -5.72 -15.99 -8.67
N THR A 490 -4.62 -15.31 -9.01
CA THR A 490 -4.14 -14.11 -8.32
C THR A 490 -4.48 -12.81 -9.06
N GLY A 491 -5.22 -12.90 -10.18
CA GLY A 491 -5.56 -11.74 -11.01
C GLY A 491 -4.38 -11.14 -11.78
N GLY A 492 -3.26 -11.86 -11.92
CA GLY A 492 -2.11 -11.42 -12.71
C GLY A 492 -1.20 -10.37 -12.06
N LYS A 493 -1.34 -10.13 -10.76
CA LYS A 493 -0.53 -9.13 -10.03
C LYS A 493 0.97 -9.44 -10.08
N ASP A 494 1.77 -8.40 -9.83
CA ASP A 494 3.22 -8.48 -9.61
C ASP A 494 4.06 -9.07 -10.77
N GLY A 495 3.56 -9.00 -12.02
CA GLY A 495 4.29 -9.51 -13.18
C GLY A 495 4.21 -11.03 -13.37
N CYS A 496 3.27 -11.71 -12.71
CA CYS A 496 3.12 -13.17 -12.80
C CYS A 496 3.12 -13.72 -14.24
N TYR A 497 2.40 -13.05 -15.16
CA TYR A 497 2.32 -13.49 -16.56
C TYR A 497 3.65 -13.35 -17.31
N LYS A 498 4.52 -12.42 -16.90
CA LYS A 498 5.90 -12.34 -17.40
C LYS A 498 6.73 -13.53 -16.92
N ASP A 499 6.63 -13.86 -15.65
CA ASP A 499 7.41 -14.94 -15.05
C ASP A 499 7.00 -16.31 -15.59
N VAL A 500 5.69 -16.57 -15.74
CA VAL A 500 5.21 -17.80 -16.38
C VAL A 500 5.62 -17.84 -17.86
N ALA A 501 5.62 -16.70 -18.57
CA ALA A 501 6.11 -16.66 -19.95
C ALA A 501 7.60 -17.02 -20.03
N VAL A 502 8.44 -16.51 -19.12
CA VAL A 502 9.86 -16.86 -19.04
C VAL A 502 10.05 -18.35 -18.75
N LEU A 503 9.27 -18.92 -17.82
CA LEU A 503 9.27 -20.36 -17.55
C LEU A 503 8.95 -21.16 -18.82
N LEU A 504 7.83 -20.85 -19.48
CA LEU A 504 7.38 -21.57 -20.67
C LEU A 504 8.36 -21.43 -21.84
N TYR A 505 8.91 -20.22 -22.05
CA TYR A 505 9.94 -19.99 -23.06
C TYR A 505 11.19 -20.84 -22.81
N ASN A 506 11.67 -20.91 -21.56
CA ASN A 506 12.84 -21.71 -21.22
C ASN A 506 12.61 -23.22 -21.39
N GLN A 507 11.37 -23.69 -21.18
CA GLN A 507 11.02 -25.10 -21.32
C GLN A 507 10.79 -25.52 -22.78
N PHE A 508 10.12 -24.68 -23.58
CA PHE A 508 9.60 -25.08 -24.89
C PHE A 508 10.03 -24.16 -26.05
N GLY A 509 10.49 -22.94 -25.78
CA GLY A 509 10.75 -21.91 -26.78
C GLY A 509 9.47 -21.28 -27.36
N LEU A 510 9.62 -20.27 -28.23
CA LEU A 510 8.49 -19.48 -28.74
C LEU A 510 7.48 -20.34 -29.52
N LYS A 511 7.92 -21.01 -30.59
CA LYS A 511 7.02 -21.70 -31.53
C LYS A 511 6.19 -22.80 -30.87
N GLU A 512 6.81 -23.60 -30.00
CA GLU A 512 6.11 -24.68 -29.31
C GLU A 512 5.19 -24.13 -28.21
N THR A 513 5.60 -23.08 -27.50
CA THR A 513 4.72 -22.44 -26.51
C THR A 513 3.47 -21.84 -27.17
N LEU A 514 3.59 -21.18 -28.34
CA LEU A 514 2.44 -20.71 -29.11
C LEU A 514 1.51 -21.87 -29.48
N ARG A 515 2.05 -22.99 -29.98
CA ARG A 515 1.24 -24.18 -30.29
C ARG A 515 0.49 -24.72 -29.07
N LEU A 516 1.13 -24.73 -27.90
CA LEU A 516 0.52 -25.16 -26.64
C LEU A 516 -0.57 -24.18 -26.17
N LEU A 517 -0.33 -22.88 -26.24
CA LEU A 517 -1.33 -21.86 -25.91
C LEU A 517 -2.56 -21.99 -26.81
N LYS A 518 -2.36 -22.13 -28.14
CA LYS A 518 -3.44 -22.37 -29.10
C LYS A 518 -4.28 -23.60 -28.77
N THR A 519 -3.62 -24.69 -28.37
CA THR A 519 -4.30 -25.94 -27.99
C THR A 519 -5.14 -25.76 -26.72
N ASN A 520 -4.69 -24.92 -25.79
CA ASN A 520 -5.33 -24.70 -24.50
C ASN A 520 -6.20 -23.44 -24.43
N GLU A 521 -6.34 -22.69 -25.53
CA GLU A 521 -7.13 -21.45 -25.59
C GLU A 521 -8.63 -21.68 -25.34
N GLY A 522 -9.12 -22.92 -25.38
CA GLY A 522 -10.47 -23.23 -24.91
C GLY A 522 -10.68 -23.14 -23.38
N HIS A 523 -9.61 -23.06 -22.60
CA HIS A 523 -9.66 -23.00 -21.14
C HIS A 523 -9.58 -21.57 -20.64
N GLN A 524 -10.46 -21.20 -19.71
CA GLN A 524 -10.64 -19.83 -19.22
C GLN A 524 -9.35 -19.21 -18.65
N GLU A 525 -8.57 -20.00 -17.90
CA GLU A 525 -7.30 -19.56 -17.31
C GLU A 525 -6.26 -19.15 -18.37
N VAL A 526 -6.28 -19.81 -19.53
CA VAL A 526 -5.40 -19.47 -20.67
C VAL A 526 -6.03 -18.33 -21.47
N TYR A 527 -7.31 -18.47 -21.84
CA TYR A 527 -8.02 -17.53 -22.70
C TYR A 527 -7.93 -16.07 -22.22
N ALA A 528 -8.05 -15.88 -20.90
CA ALA A 528 -8.15 -14.57 -20.27
C ALA A 528 -6.92 -13.69 -20.47
N ARG A 529 -5.70 -14.26 -20.46
CA ARG A 529 -4.44 -13.49 -20.47
C ARG A 529 -3.34 -14.09 -21.33
N CYS A 530 -3.63 -15.06 -22.18
CA CYS A 530 -2.60 -15.62 -23.05
C CYS A 530 -2.03 -14.61 -24.06
N HIS A 531 -2.79 -13.57 -24.43
CA HIS A 531 -2.28 -12.48 -25.29
C HIS A 531 -1.05 -11.81 -24.65
N GLU A 532 -1.18 -11.38 -23.40
CA GLU A 532 -0.09 -10.78 -22.62
C GLU A 532 1.09 -11.76 -22.47
N VAL A 533 0.83 -13.04 -22.18
CA VAL A 533 1.88 -14.06 -22.13
C VAL A 533 2.67 -14.11 -23.44
N THR A 534 1.99 -14.03 -24.60
CA THR A 534 2.68 -14.06 -25.91
C THR A 534 3.55 -12.84 -26.19
N HIS A 535 3.28 -11.67 -25.59
CA HIS A 535 4.19 -10.53 -25.68
C HIS A 535 5.54 -10.88 -25.07
N TYR A 536 5.53 -11.36 -23.83
CA TYR A 536 6.76 -11.71 -23.12
C TYR A 536 7.54 -12.82 -23.80
N LEU A 537 6.86 -13.83 -24.35
CA LEU A 537 7.49 -14.91 -25.11
C LEU A 537 8.27 -14.37 -26.32
N SER A 538 7.67 -13.47 -27.11
CA SER A 538 8.32 -12.96 -28.31
C SER A 538 9.37 -11.88 -28.01
N ARG A 539 9.23 -11.13 -26.91
CA ARG A 539 10.31 -10.26 -26.38
C ARG A 539 11.58 -11.08 -26.11
N GLN A 540 11.45 -12.25 -25.46
CA GLN A 540 12.58 -13.17 -25.21
C GLN A 540 13.18 -13.71 -26.51
N GLU A 541 12.34 -14.13 -27.46
CA GLU A 541 12.84 -14.61 -28.75
C GLU A 541 13.53 -13.51 -29.57
N TYR A 542 13.02 -12.27 -29.52
CA TYR A 542 13.68 -11.13 -30.14
C TYR A 542 15.02 -10.83 -29.49
N GLU A 543 15.12 -10.86 -28.16
CA GLU A 543 16.39 -10.68 -27.46
C GLU A 543 17.45 -11.70 -27.91
N LYS A 544 17.04 -12.92 -28.23
CA LYS A 544 17.90 -13.98 -28.77
C LYS A 544 18.24 -13.80 -30.26
N GLN A 545 17.26 -13.46 -31.10
CA GLN A 545 17.40 -13.45 -32.57
C GLN A 545 17.89 -12.11 -33.14
N LYS A 546 17.61 -11.01 -32.44
CA LYS A 546 17.90 -9.62 -32.86
C LYS A 546 17.35 -9.28 -34.26
N SER A 547 16.19 -9.84 -34.62
CA SER A 547 15.61 -9.70 -35.96
C SER A 547 14.09 -9.85 -35.94
N ILE A 548 13.37 -8.78 -36.30
CA ILE A 548 11.90 -8.78 -36.38
C ILE A 548 11.41 -9.90 -37.31
N SER A 549 11.94 -9.98 -38.53
CA SER A 549 11.50 -10.96 -39.53
C SER A 549 11.68 -12.41 -39.09
N LYS A 550 12.79 -12.73 -38.40
CA LYS A 550 13.01 -14.09 -37.86
C LYS A 550 12.01 -14.44 -36.76
N VAL A 551 11.64 -13.48 -35.90
CA VAL A 551 10.64 -13.74 -34.84
C VAL A 551 9.24 -13.81 -35.45
N TYR A 552 8.89 -12.89 -36.35
CA TYR A 552 7.60 -12.86 -37.05
C TYR A 552 7.32 -14.15 -37.81
N SER A 553 8.32 -14.73 -38.47
CA SER A 553 8.17 -16.03 -39.15
C SER A 553 7.83 -17.21 -38.21
N GLN A 554 7.95 -17.03 -36.90
CA GLN A 554 7.55 -18.00 -35.87
C GLN A 554 6.21 -17.66 -35.21
N CYS A 555 5.70 -16.44 -35.39
CA CYS A 555 4.42 -15.99 -34.84
C CYS A 555 3.23 -16.47 -35.69
N ASP A 556 2.06 -16.54 -35.07
CA ASP A 556 0.76 -16.68 -35.74
C ASP A 556 -0.31 -15.89 -34.97
N SER A 557 -1.59 -16.07 -35.30
CA SER A 557 -2.69 -15.33 -34.65
C SER A 557 -3.03 -15.84 -33.24
N THR A 558 -2.33 -16.85 -32.73
CA THR A 558 -2.58 -17.44 -31.41
C THR A 558 -2.65 -16.34 -30.36
N CYS A 559 -3.67 -16.41 -29.51
CA CYS A 559 -3.88 -15.42 -28.45
C CYS A 559 -3.97 -13.99 -29.00
N HIS A 560 -4.67 -13.83 -30.12
CA HIS A 560 -4.94 -12.54 -30.76
C HIS A 560 -3.65 -11.80 -31.15
N GLY A 561 -2.68 -12.52 -31.71
CA GLY A 561 -1.51 -11.91 -32.36
C GLY A 561 -0.46 -11.30 -31.42
N GLY A 562 -0.55 -11.49 -30.09
CA GLY A 562 0.35 -10.82 -29.14
C GLY A 562 1.85 -11.12 -29.34
N CYS A 563 2.21 -12.21 -30.03
CA CYS A 563 3.58 -12.48 -30.46
C CYS A 563 4.18 -11.37 -31.33
N TYR A 564 3.41 -10.81 -32.26
CA TYR A 564 3.87 -9.73 -33.13
C TYR A 564 4.16 -8.46 -32.31
N HIS A 565 3.28 -8.14 -31.36
CA HIS A 565 3.36 -6.95 -30.51
C HIS A 565 4.62 -6.99 -29.64
N GLY A 566 4.83 -8.10 -28.91
CA GLY A 566 6.01 -8.27 -28.04
C GLY A 566 7.35 -8.14 -28.77
N THR A 567 7.40 -8.57 -30.03
CA THR A 567 8.61 -8.45 -30.85
C THR A 567 8.95 -6.98 -31.12
N LEU A 568 7.95 -6.17 -31.48
CA LEU A 568 8.15 -4.75 -31.79
C LEU A 568 8.50 -3.93 -30.55
N GLU A 569 7.89 -4.25 -29.41
CA GLU A 569 8.22 -3.62 -28.13
C GLU A 569 9.69 -3.85 -27.76
N ALA A 570 10.17 -5.10 -27.85
CA ALA A 570 11.56 -5.42 -27.58
C ALA A 570 12.52 -4.76 -28.60
N TYR A 571 12.14 -4.73 -29.88
CA TYR A 571 12.91 -4.08 -30.93
C TYR A 571 13.10 -2.58 -30.66
N LEU A 572 12.02 -1.83 -30.44
CA LEU A 572 12.12 -0.39 -30.24
C LEU A 572 12.83 -0.05 -28.92
N LYS A 573 12.61 -0.85 -27.86
CA LYS A 573 13.33 -0.72 -26.59
C LYS A 573 14.84 -0.87 -26.76
N GLU A 574 15.29 -1.88 -27.51
CA GLU A 574 16.72 -2.08 -27.77
C GLU A 574 17.34 -0.93 -28.53
N LYS A 575 16.62 -0.38 -29.53
CA LYS A 575 17.16 0.69 -30.38
C LYS A 575 17.46 1.96 -29.59
N ASN A 576 16.72 2.23 -28.51
CA ASN A 576 16.95 3.36 -27.59
C ASN A 576 17.19 4.69 -28.34
N LEU A 577 16.42 4.89 -29.42
CA LEU A 577 16.58 6.05 -30.29
C LEU A 577 15.92 7.26 -29.64
N GLN A 578 16.60 8.40 -29.65
CA GLN A 578 16.05 9.66 -29.17
C GLN A 578 15.31 10.40 -30.30
N ASP A 579 14.14 10.92 -29.96
CA ASP A 579 13.29 11.88 -30.67
C ASP A 579 13.38 11.84 -32.20
N ALA A 580 14.28 12.62 -32.81
CA ALA A 580 14.37 12.76 -34.26
C ALA A 580 14.82 11.46 -34.98
N ALA A 581 15.70 10.68 -34.36
CA ALA A 581 16.15 9.41 -34.93
C ALA A 581 15.02 8.37 -34.86
N LEU A 582 14.24 8.37 -33.76
CA LEU A 582 13.08 7.51 -33.63
C LEU A 582 12.01 7.87 -34.65
N ALA A 583 11.64 9.14 -34.78
CA ALA A 583 10.62 9.60 -35.73
C ALA A 583 10.96 9.27 -37.20
N ASN A 584 12.23 9.33 -37.59
CA ASN A 584 12.67 8.96 -38.95
C ASN A 584 12.70 7.44 -39.16
N HIS A 585 13.05 6.68 -38.13
CA HIS A 585 13.14 5.21 -38.20
C HIS A 585 11.76 4.55 -38.12
N PHE A 586 10.86 5.10 -37.31
CA PHE A 586 9.54 4.56 -36.99
C PHE A 586 8.73 4.12 -38.23
N PRO A 587 8.52 4.94 -39.28
CA PRO A 587 7.70 4.55 -40.44
C PRO A 587 8.35 3.45 -41.31
N THR A 588 9.62 3.10 -41.07
CA THR A 588 10.33 2.07 -41.83
C THR A 588 10.27 0.68 -41.19
N VAL A 589 9.83 0.59 -39.93
CA VAL A 589 9.90 -0.63 -39.09
C VAL A 589 9.18 -1.81 -39.73
N CYS A 590 7.97 -1.59 -40.25
CA CYS A 590 7.17 -2.64 -40.87
C CYS A 590 7.52 -2.93 -42.33
N GLY A 591 8.47 -2.22 -42.96
CA GLY A 591 8.75 -2.41 -44.39
C GLY A 591 7.55 -2.05 -45.27
N LYS A 592 7.28 -2.85 -46.31
CA LYS A 592 6.16 -2.65 -47.24
C LYS A 592 5.16 -3.80 -47.17
N ALA A 593 3.92 -3.55 -47.61
CA ALA A 593 2.86 -4.56 -47.60
C ALA A 593 3.21 -5.82 -48.42
N GLU A 594 3.99 -5.66 -49.50
CA GLU A 594 4.41 -6.78 -50.36
C GLU A 594 5.44 -7.70 -49.72
N ASP A 595 6.06 -7.29 -48.60
CA ASP A 595 7.02 -8.10 -47.85
C ASP A 595 6.34 -9.20 -47.02
N TYR A 596 5.00 -9.18 -46.92
CA TYR A 596 4.19 -10.09 -46.11
C TYR A 596 3.37 -11.04 -46.98
N GLN A 597 3.18 -12.28 -46.50
CA GLN A 597 2.39 -13.27 -47.24
C GLN A 597 0.90 -12.99 -47.14
N LYS A 598 0.46 -12.35 -46.05
CA LYS A 598 -0.95 -12.05 -45.79
C LYS A 598 -1.11 -10.56 -45.45
N PRO A 599 -2.16 -9.89 -45.97
CA PRO A 599 -2.45 -8.48 -45.62
C PRO A 599 -2.56 -8.25 -44.12
N LEU A 600 -3.14 -9.23 -43.40
CA LEU A 600 -3.27 -9.19 -41.95
C LEU A 600 -1.93 -9.00 -41.22
N GLU A 601 -0.86 -9.67 -41.65
CA GLU A 601 0.44 -9.61 -40.95
C GLU A 601 1.05 -8.20 -41.00
N PHE A 602 0.87 -7.50 -42.13
CA PHE A 602 1.29 -6.10 -42.26
C PHE A 602 0.43 -5.17 -41.37
N ASN A 603 -0.88 -5.41 -41.31
CA ASN A 603 -1.78 -4.65 -40.44
C ASN A 603 -1.46 -4.85 -38.95
N GLU A 604 -1.17 -6.09 -38.53
CA GLU A 604 -0.75 -6.41 -37.16
C GLU A 604 0.59 -5.76 -36.82
N CYS A 605 1.52 -5.65 -37.78
CA CYS A 605 2.75 -4.91 -37.58
C CYS A 605 2.47 -3.43 -37.28
N LEU A 606 1.64 -2.77 -38.09
CA LEU A 606 1.29 -1.37 -37.89
C LEU A 606 0.53 -1.14 -36.58
N HIS A 607 -0.40 -2.04 -36.23
CA HIS A 607 -1.09 -2.03 -34.94
C HIS A 607 -0.11 -2.18 -33.77
N GLY A 608 0.80 -3.17 -33.84
CA GLY A 608 1.85 -3.39 -32.85
C GLY A 608 2.83 -2.21 -32.72
N MET A 609 3.08 -1.45 -33.78
CA MET A 609 3.84 -0.20 -33.70
C MET A 609 3.17 0.83 -32.80
N GLY A 610 1.83 0.87 -32.73
CA GLY A 610 1.10 1.73 -31.80
C GLY A 610 1.33 1.37 -30.33
N HIS A 611 1.31 0.07 -30.00
CA HIS A 611 1.69 -0.41 -28.66
C HIS A 611 3.14 -0.07 -28.34
N ALA A 612 4.04 -0.36 -29.27
CA ALA A 612 5.46 -0.09 -29.09
C ALA A 612 5.75 1.41 -28.95
N ALA A 613 4.98 2.28 -29.63
CA ALA A 613 5.04 3.74 -29.44
C ALA A 613 4.69 4.13 -28.00
N MET A 614 3.56 3.64 -27.46
CA MET A 614 3.17 3.86 -26.06
C MET A 614 4.22 3.36 -25.08
N PHE A 615 4.84 2.21 -25.37
CA PHE A 615 5.90 1.67 -24.53
C PHE A 615 7.17 2.54 -24.51
N VAL A 616 7.68 2.97 -25.68
CA VAL A 616 8.94 3.74 -25.74
C VAL A 616 8.80 5.20 -25.34
N THR A 617 7.59 5.75 -25.39
CA THR A 617 7.30 7.11 -24.92
C THR A 617 6.89 7.14 -23.44
N ASP A 618 7.04 6.03 -22.70
CA ASP A 618 6.63 5.93 -21.29
C ASP A 618 5.14 6.30 -21.10
N MET A 619 4.27 5.75 -21.94
CA MET A 619 2.82 5.96 -21.94
C MET A 619 2.38 7.42 -22.18
N GLU A 620 3.25 8.23 -22.80
CA GLU A 620 2.89 9.59 -23.23
C GLU A 620 2.04 9.56 -24.50
N LEU A 621 0.71 9.60 -24.32
CA LEU A 621 -0.27 9.44 -25.40
C LEU A 621 -0.01 10.33 -26.62
N MET A 622 0.23 11.63 -26.39
CA MET A 622 0.43 12.58 -27.49
C MET A 622 1.75 12.34 -28.23
N ASP A 623 2.77 11.81 -27.56
CA ASP A 623 4.06 11.51 -28.19
C ASP A 623 3.93 10.27 -29.07
N SER A 624 3.19 9.27 -28.59
CA SER A 624 2.87 8.06 -29.34
C SER A 624 2.05 8.34 -30.60
N LEU A 625 1.03 9.21 -30.49
CA LEU A 625 0.25 9.65 -31.65
C LEU A 625 1.11 10.41 -32.67
N ARG A 626 2.03 11.26 -32.19
CA ARG A 626 2.99 11.97 -33.05
C ARG A 626 3.98 11.04 -33.75
N LEU A 627 4.35 9.91 -33.14
CA LEU A 627 5.13 8.87 -33.83
C LEU A 627 4.31 8.23 -34.95
N CYS A 628 3.06 7.85 -34.69
CA CYS A 628 2.16 7.33 -35.71
C CYS A 628 1.94 8.34 -36.86
N ASP A 629 1.83 9.65 -36.58
CA ASP A 629 1.70 10.71 -37.59
C ASP A 629 2.85 10.73 -38.64
N THR A 630 4.02 10.16 -38.33
CA THR A 630 5.17 10.07 -39.26
C THR A 630 4.91 9.12 -40.43
N ILE A 631 3.95 8.20 -40.30
CA ILE A 631 3.52 7.30 -41.37
C ILE A 631 2.78 8.13 -42.43
N SER A 632 3.13 7.98 -43.70
CA SER A 632 2.57 8.85 -44.75
C SER A 632 1.15 8.45 -45.14
N ASP A 633 0.88 7.16 -45.29
CA ASP A 633 -0.43 6.62 -45.68
C ASP A 633 -1.46 6.73 -44.55
N GLN A 634 -2.67 7.19 -44.89
CA GLN A 634 -3.70 7.45 -43.88
C GLN A 634 -4.29 6.17 -43.28
N ALA A 635 -4.46 5.10 -44.06
CA ALA A 635 -4.98 3.84 -43.55
C ALA A 635 -3.97 3.18 -42.61
N GLN A 636 -2.68 3.24 -42.96
CA GLN A 636 -1.60 2.74 -42.12
C GLN A 636 -1.45 3.53 -40.82
N LYS A 637 -1.61 4.86 -40.88
CA LYS A 637 -1.70 5.72 -39.69
C LYS A 637 -2.82 5.31 -38.75
N GLU A 638 -4.02 5.11 -39.29
CA GLU A 638 -5.17 4.66 -38.51
C GLU A 638 -4.91 3.31 -37.84
N ARG A 639 -4.23 2.37 -38.52
CA ARG A 639 -3.81 1.10 -37.90
C ARG A 639 -2.79 1.30 -36.76
N CYS A 640 -1.88 2.26 -36.86
CA CYS A 640 -0.98 2.59 -35.74
C CYS A 640 -1.76 3.17 -34.55
N TYR A 641 -2.70 4.08 -34.80
CA TYR A 641 -3.53 4.66 -33.74
C TYR A 641 -4.36 3.63 -32.97
N THR A 642 -4.82 2.54 -33.61
CA THR A 642 -5.59 1.52 -32.90
C THR A 642 -4.78 0.88 -31.77
N GLY A 643 -3.47 0.64 -31.97
CA GLY A 643 -2.58 0.12 -30.93
C GLY A 643 -2.37 1.10 -29.80
N VAL A 644 -2.12 2.38 -30.14
CA VAL A 644 -1.97 3.48 -29.16
C VAL A 644 -3.21 3.59 -28.28
N PHE A 645 -4.41 3.63 -28.88
CA PHE A 645 -5.65 3.80 -28.12
C PHE A 645 -6.07 2.54 -27.35
N MET A 646 -5.79 1.34 -27.86
CA MET A 646 -6.03 0.10 -27.12
C MET A 646 -5.19 0.05 -25.84
N GLU A 647 -3.91 0.39 -25.94
CA GLU A 647 -3.00 0.47 -24.81
C GLU A 647 -3.45 1.55 -23.81
N ASN A 648 -3.87 2.72 -24.32
CA ASN A 648 -4.38 3.80 -23.51
C ASN A 648 -5.67 3.45 -22.74
N SER A 649 -6.62 2.73 -23.35
CA SER A 649 -7.97 2.55 -22.80
C SER A 649 -8.14 1.30 -21.94
N SER A 650 -7.44 0.21 -22.29
CA SER A 650 -7.69 -1.09 -21.68
C SER A 650 -6.55 -1.55 -20.77
N SER A 651 -5.32 -1.04 -20.95
CA SER A 651 -4.10 -1.60 -20.34
C SER A 651 -4.05 -3.14 -20.37
N SER A 652 -4.75 -3.75 -21.34
CA SER A 652 -5.09 -5.18 -21.32
C SER A 652 -3.88 -6.09 -21.48
N THR A 653 -2.70 -5.49 -21.70
CA THR A 653 -1.43 -6.10 -22.04
C THR A 653 -0.35 -5.91 -20.98
N SER A 654 -0.52 -5.03 -19.99
CA SER A 654 0.51 -4.85 -18.95
C SER A 654 -0.03 -4.16 -17.69
N PHE A 655 0.07 -4.84 -16.54
CA PHE A 655 -0.02 -4.18 -15.23
C PHE A 655 1.25 -3.35 -14.93
N ASP A 656 2.27 -3.45 -15.79
CA ASP A 656 3.57 -2.77 -15.74
C ASP A 656 3.44 -1.27 -16.04
N HIS A 657 2.52 -0.91 -16.93
CA HIS A 657 2.48 0.39 -17.62
C HIS A 657 1.03 0.89 -17.71
N GLN A 658 0.50 1.38 -16.60
CA GLN A 658 -0.82 2.03 -16.58
C GLN A 658 -0.82 3.32 -17.41
N SER A 659 -1.90 3.57 -18.15
CA SER A 659 -2.06 4.83 -18.88
C SER A 659 -2.09 6.03 -17.93
N LYS A 660 -1.39 7.10 -18.32
CA LYS A 660 -1.38 8.41 -17.64
C LYS A 660 -2.60 9.27 -18.00
N TYR A 661 -3.38 8.87 -18.99
CA TYR A 661 -4.39 9.71 -19.64
C TYR A 661 -5.83 9.24 -19.40
N ILE A 662 -6.03 8.36 -18.43
CA ILE A 662 -7.33 7.85 -18.04
C ILE A 662 -7.69 8.38 -16.66
N LYS A 663 -8.92 8.90 -16.51
CA LYS A 663 -9.38 9.60 -15.31
C LYS A 663 -10.66 8.98 -14.78
N ALA A 664 -10.69 8.68 -13.49
CA ALA A 664 -11.88 8.12 -12.84
C ALA A 664 -13.01 9.17 -12.69
N ASP A 665 -12.63 10.43 -12.51
CA ASP A 665 -13.53 11.58 -12.37
C ASP A 665 -14.00 12.17 -13.72
N ASP A 666 -13.27 11.91 -14.81
CA ASP A 666 -13.72 12.18 -16.19
C ASP A 666 -13.56 10.95 -17.08
N PRO A 667 -14.61 10.10 -17.16
CA PRO A 667 -14.57 8.90 -17.98
C PRO A 667 -14.37 9.14 -19.48
N PHE A 668 -14.64 10.35 -19.97
CA PHE A 668 -14.62 10.74 -21.38
C PHE A 668 -13.25 11.29 -21.83
N TYR A 669 -12.36 11.55 -20.88
CA TYR A 669 -10.98 11.93 -21.13
C TYR A 669 -10.15 10.69 -21.56
N PRO A 670 -9.24 10.82 -22.56
CA PRO A 670 -8.81 12.04 -23.22
C PRO A 670 -9.60 12.40 -24.49
N CYS A 671 -10.49 11.54 -24.95
CA CYS A 671 -11.11 11.67 -26.27
C CYS A 671 -11.91 12.97 -26.47
N ASN A 672 -12.50 13.50 -25.41
CA ASN A 672 -13.19 14.80 -25.40
C ASN A 672 -12.25 16.01 -25.62
N SER A 673 -10.94 15.82 -25.48
CA SER A 673 -9.92 16.87 -25.50
C SER A 673 -8.94 16.74 -26.67
N LEU A 674 -8.99 15.64 -27.42
CA LEU A 674 -8.10 15.39 -28.56
C LEU A 674 -8.57 16.10 -29.85
N GLU A 675 -7.63 16.33 -30.75
CA GLU A 675 -7.91 16.79 -32.12
C GLU A 675 -8.84 15.84 -32.88
N GLU A 676 -9.68 16.38 -33.75
CA GLU A 676 -10.71 15.63 -34.48
C GLU A 676 -10.17 14.41 -35.25
N LYS A 677 -8.95 14.49 -35.78
CA LYS A 677 -8.29 13.39 -36.50
C LYS A 677 -8.08 12.13 -35.65
N TYR A 678 -8.00 12.28 -34.33
CA TYR A 678 -7.80 11.19 -33.37
C TYR A 678 -9.10 10.68 -32.75
N GLN A 679 -10.13 11.53 -32.69
CA GLN A 679 -11.34 11.28 -31.91
C GLN A 679 -12.06 10.00 -32.31
N LYS A 680 -12.17 9.69 -33.61
CA LYS A 680 -12.86 8.48 -34.10
C LYS A 680 -12.33 7.20 -33.41
N LEU A 681 -11.02 6.99 -33.46
CA LEU A 681 -10.39 5.79 -32.90
C LEU A 681 -10.24 5.87 -31.38
N CYS A 682 -10.06 7.08 -30.82
CA CYS A 682 -10.08 7.25 -29.38
C CYS A 682 -11.43 6.79 -28.81
N TRP A 683 -12.55 7.31 -29.34
CA TRP A 683 -13.90 6.93 -28.91
C TRP A 683 -14.22 5.46 -29.14
N GLN A 684 -13.71 4.87 -30.23
CA GLN A 684 -13.80 3.44 -30.46
C GLN A 684 -13.24 2.65 -29.28
N TYR A 685 -12.01 2.94 -28.88
CA TYR A 685 -11.33 2.18 -27.81
C TYR A 685 -11.70 2.65 -26.41
N GLN A 686 -12.27 3.85 -26.23
CA GLN A 686 -12.76 4.35 -24.94
C GLN A 686 -13.82 3.42 -24.33
N SER A 687 -14.58 2.71 -25.18
CA SER A 687 -15.52 1.67 -24.77
C SER A 687 -14.88 0.58 -23.89
N SER A 688 -13.62 0.21 -24.14
CA SER A 688 -12.89 -0.72 -23.27
C SER A 688 -12.64 -0.14 -21.88
N TYR A 689 -12.32 1.15 -21.77
CA TYR A 689 -12.21 1.82 -20.47
C TYR A 689 -13.56 1.89 -19.75
N PHE A 690 -14.65 2.20 -20.47
CA PHE A 690 -16.00 2.18 -19.91
C PHE A 690 -16.35 0.82 -19.31
N SER A 691 -15.94 -0.27 -19.97
CA SER A 691 -16.13 -1.63 -19.46
C SER A 691 -15.39 -1.89 -18.16
N ILE A 692 -14.17 -1.35 -18.00
CA ILE A 692 -13.36 -1.51 -16.79
C ILE A 692 -14.01 -0.80 -15.60
N ILE A 693 -14.33 0.49 -15.72
CA ILE A 693 -14.92 1.28 -14.62
C ILE A 693 -16.36 0.90 -14.30
N SER A 694 -17.00 0.17 -15.20
CA SER A 694 -18.36 -0.37 -15.02
C SER A 694 -18.36 -1.82 -14.57
N ASN A 695 -17.18 -2.42 -14.33
CA ASN A 695 -17.03 -3.83 -13.99
C ASN A 695 -17.81 -4.75 -14.94
N GLN A 696 -17.68 -4.49 -16.25
CA GLN A 696 -18.32 -5.20 -17.36
C GLN A 696 -19.86 -5.16 -17.35
N ASN A 697 -20.48 -4.18 -16.67
CA ASN A 697 -21.91 -3.92 -16.82
C ASN A 697 -22.20 -3.29 -18.20
N TRP A 698 -22.56 -4.12 -19.18
CA TRP A 698 -22.75 -3.69 -20.57
C TRP A 698 -23.88 -2.69 -20.80
N LEU A 699 -24.91 -2.68 -19.94
CA LEU A 699 -25.95 -1.64 -19.99
C LEU A 699 -25.37 -0.28 -19.64
N LYS A 700 -24.53 -0.22 -18.59
CA LYS A 700 -23.83 1.01 -18.20
C LYS A 700 -22.82 1.45 -19.27
N VAL A 701 -22.12 0.51 -19.91
CA VAL A 701 -21.22 0.82 -21.04
C VAL A 701 -22.00 1.40 -22.22
N ALA A 702 -23.16 0.82 -22.56
CA ALA A 702 -24.04 1.34 -23.61
C ALA A 702 -24.53 2.77 -23.28
N ASP A 703 -24.96 3.02 -22.05
CA ASP A 703 -25.38 4.34 -21.59
C ASP A 703 -24.25 5.39 -21.72
N MET A 704 -23.00 4.98 -21.46
CA MET A 704 -21.83 5.84 -21.66
C MET A 704 -21.53 6.07 -23.15
N CYS A 705 -21.61 5.02 -23.99
CA CYS A 705 -21.47 5.17 -25.45
C CYS A 705 -22.55 6.11 -26.02
N LEU A 706 -23.77 6.13 -25.49
CA LEU A 706 -24.82 7.05 -25.94
C LEU A 706 -24.55 8.53 -25.57
N GLN A 707 -23.68 8.78 -24.59
CA GLN A 707 -23.31 10.14 -24.17
C GLN A 707 -22.20 10.76 -25.03
N ILE A 708 -21.49 9.96 -25.83
CA ILE A 708 -20.44 10.48 -26.74
C ILE A 708 -21.07 11.12 -27.99
N PRO A 709 -20.33 11.93 -28.76
CA PRO A 709 -20.85 12.56 -29.97
C PRO A 709 -21.43 11.52 -30.95
N ALA A 710 -22.64 11.78 -31.46
CA ALA A 710 -23.42 10.83 -32.27
C ALA A 710 -22.65 10.18 -33.43
N ARG A 711 -21.78 10.96 -34.11
CA ARG A 711 -20.95 10.48 -35.22
C ARG A 711 -19.92 9.41 -34.85
N TYR A 712 -19.66 9.19 -33.56
CA TYR A 712 -18.70 8.21 -33.05
C TYR A 712 -19.35 7.01 -32.34
N GLN A 713 -20.67 7.03 -32.13
CA GLN A 713 -21.36 6.02 -31.32
C GLN A 713 -21.19 4.62 -31.89
N ASP A 714 -21.35 4.43 -33.20
CA ASP A 714 -21.15 3.14 -33.86
C ASP A 714 -19.78 2.53 -33.55
N PHE A 715 -18.71 3.34 -33.51
CA PHE A 715 -17.38 2.83 -33.16
C PHE A 715 -17.28 2.42 -31.69
N CYS A 716 -17.92 3.14 -30.77
CA CYS A 716 -17.96 2.78 -29.35
C CYS A 716 -18.70 1.45 -29.13
N PHE A 717 -19.85 1.27 -29.81
CA PHE A 717 -20.63 0.04 -29.77
C PHE A 717 -19.94 -1.13 -30.48
N LEU A 718 -19.17 -0.89 -31.54
CA LEU A 718 -18.39 -1.92 -32.23
C LEU A 718 -17.40 -2.58 -31.25
N THR A 719 -16.72 -1.77 -30.44
CA THR A 719 -15.74 -2.26 -29.46
C THR A 719 -16.37 -3.02 -28.30
N ILE A 720 -17.65 -2.82 -27.98
CA ILE A 720 -18.36 -3.67 -27.03
C ILE A 720 -18.31 -5.13 -27.52
N GLY A 721 -18.60 -5.33 -28.82
CA GLY A 721 -18.50 -6.63 -29.47
C GLY A 721 -17.08 -7.18 -29.53
N THR A 722 -16.09 -6.36 -29.89
CA THR A 722 -14.69 -6.84 -29.94
C THR A 722 -14.19 -7.28 -28.56
N ASN A 723 -14.57 -6.54 -27.51
CA ASN A 723 -14.20 -6.84 -26.14
C ASN A 723 -14.75 -8.20 -25.66
N GLN A 724 -15.93 -8.62 -26.15
CA GLN A 724 -16.49 -9.93 -25.83
C GLN A 724 -15.52 -11.07 -26.15
N VAL A 725 -14.92 -11.01 -27.33
CA VAL A 725 -13.92 -12.00 -27.78
C VAL A 725 -12.65 -11.90 -26.95
N GLY A 726 -12.31 -10.75 -26.38
CA GLY A 726 -11.23 -10.63 -25.39
C GLY A 726 -11.56 -11.32 -24.06
N PHE A 727 -12.81 -11.26 -23.60
CA PHE A 727 -13.19 -11.60 -22.22
C PHE A 727 -13.72 -13.02 -22.02
N THR A 728 -14.42 -13.59 -23.00
CA THR A 728 -15.07 -14.90 -22.83
C THR A 728 -14.89 -15.80 -24.05
N PRO A 729 -14.71 -17.12 -23.90
CA PRO A 729 -14.79 -18.07 -25.01
C PRO A 729 -16.24 -18.49 -25.33
N SER A 730 -17.23 -18.09 -24.52
CA SER A 730 -18.64 -18.53 -24.64
C SER A 730 -19.41 -17.73 -25.69
N LEU A 731 -19.71 -18.33 -26.84
CA LEU A 731 -20.53 -17.70 -27.90
C LEU A 731 -21.90 -17.25 -27.38
N GLN A 732 -22.51 -18.02 -26.48
CA GLN A 732 -23.80 -17.72 -25.90
C GLN A 732 -23.75 -16.43 -25.05
N THR A 733 -22.67 -16.24 -24.28
CA THR A 733 -22.46 -15.03 -23.49
C THR A 733 -22.28 -13.82 -24.40
N MET A 734 -21.46 -13.94 -25.45
CA MET A 734 -21.26 -12.84 -26.42
C MET A 734 -22.58 -12.42 -27.08
N LYS A 735 -23.44 -13.39 -27.43
CA LYS A 735 -24.76 -13.10 -27.98
C LYS A 735 -25.63 -12.37 -26.97
N GLN A 736 -25.75 -12.91 -25.75
CA GLN A 736 -26.56 -12.31 -24.69
C GLN A 736 -26.13 -10.88 -24.39
N ASP A 737 -24.82 -10.61 -24.35
CA ASP A 737 -24.28 -9.28 -24.09
C ASP A 737 -24.56 -8.31 -25.26
N CYS A 738 -24.46 -8.76 -26.51
CA CYS A 738 -24.88 -7.93 -27.65
C CYS A 738 -26.40 -7.70 -27.70
N ASP A 739 -27.23 -8.62 -27.21
CA ASP A 739 -28.70 -8.44 -27.15
C ASP A 739 -29.10 -7.31 -26.18
N LEU A 740 -28.24 -6.97 -25.20
CA LEU A 740 -28.46 -5.87 -24.26
C LEU A 740 -28.36 -4.48 -24.92
N MET A 741 -27.83 -4.39 -26.14
CA MET A 741 -27.65 -3.10 -26.81
C MET A 741 -29.01 -2.43 -27.09
N PRO A 742 -29.12 -1.09 -26.94
CA PRO A 742 -30.40 -0.40 -26.75
C PRO A 742 -31.28 -0.30 -28.01
N SER A 743 -30.76 -0.67 -29.18
CA SER A 743 -31.49 -0.67 -30.44
C SER A 743 -31.01 -1.79 -31.36
N GLU A 744 -31.85 -2.18 -32.34
CA GLU A 744 -31.46 -3.17 -33.36
C GLU A 744 -30.19 -2.76 -34.13
N HIS A 745 -30.04 -1.45 -34.39
CA HIS A 745 -28.83 -0.90 -35.00
C HIS A 745 -27.59 -1.19 -34.14
N PHE A 746 -27.60 -0.86 -32.85
CA PHE A 746 -26.45 -1.10 -31.99
C PHE A 746 -26.22 -2.58 -31.66
N GLN A 747 -27.28 -3.40 -31.65
CA GLN A 747 -27.16 -4.87 -31.59
C GLN A 747 -26.41 -5.40 -32.81
N ASN A 748 -26.75 -4.94 -34.02
CA ASN A 748 -26.02 -5.28 -35.25
C ASN A 748 -24.55 -4.87 -35.16
N ILE A 749 -24.27 -3.64 -34.73
CA ILE A 749 -22.90 -3.11 -34.60
C ILE A 749 -22.08 -3.94 -33.59
N CYS A 750 -22.65 -4.32 -32.44
CA CYS A 750 -21.98 -5.20 -31.47
C CYS A 750 -21.67 -6.57 -32.09
N VAL A 751 -22.64 -7.20 -32.76
CA VAL A 751 -22.46 -8.49 -33.45
C VAL A 751 -21.36 -8.40 -34.51
N GLN A 752 -21.28 -7.29 -35.25
CA GLN A 752 -20.19 -7.04 -36.20
C GLN A 752 -18.83 -6.94 -35.51
N GLY A 753 -18.78 -6.31 -34.34
CA GLY A 753 -17.58 -6.25 -33.50
C GLY A 753 -17.07 -7.62 -33.09
N VAL A 754 -17.97 -8.54 -32.71
CA VAL A 754 -17.61 -9.93 -32.37
C VAL A 754 -16.99 -10.64 -33.59
N ILE A 755 -17.62 -10.55 -34.76
CA ILE A 755 -17.10 -11.17 -36.00
C ILE A 755 -15.76 -10.57 -36.41
N SER A 756 -15.63 -9.24 -36.32
CA SER A 756 -14.36 -8.56 -36.56
C SER A 756 -13.27 -9.11 -35.64
N SER A 757 -13.49 -9.22 -34.33
CA SER A 757 -12.45 -9.75 -33.45
C SER A 757 -12.16 -11.25 -33.67
N PHE A 758 -13.17 -12.06 -34.00
CA PHE A 758 -12.94 -13.45 -34.38
C PHE A 758 -12.05 -13.61 -35.61
N SER A 759 -12.19 -12.74 -36.61
CA SER A 759 -11.35 -12.84 -37.80
C SER A 759 -9.87 -12.56 -37.52
N TYR A 760 -9.56 -11.78 -36.49
CA TYR A 760 -8.17 -11.51 -36.07
C TYR A 760 -7.65 -12.57 -35.08
N ARG A 761 -8.50 -13.10 -34.20
CA ARG A 761 -8.09 -14.12 -33.21
C ARG A 761 -7.95 -15.53 -33.82
N PHE A 762 -8.85 -15.92 -34.72
CA PHE A 762 -8.95 -17.29 -35.26
C PHE A 762 -8.71 -17.34 -36.78
N VAL A 763 -7.60 -16.76 -37.22
CA VAL A 763 -7.24 -16.67 -38.65
C VAL A 763 -7.21 -18.04 -39.30
N GLY A 764 -7.95 -18.19 -40.41
CA GLY A 764 -8.05 -19.44 -41.16
C GLY A 764 -9.11 -20.42 -40.64
N ASP A 765 -9.75 -20.12 -39.51
CA ASP A 765 -10.87 -20.90 -38.97
C ASP A 765 -12.16 -20.08 -39.01
N ALA A 766 -12.93 -20.26 -40.10
CA ALA A 766 -14.24 -19.64 -40.26
C ALA A 766 -15.32 -20.25 -39.34
N GLY A 767 -15.07 -21.40 -38.71
CA GLY A 767 -16.06 -22.17 -37.96
C GLY A 767 -16.72 -21.36 -36.85
N ARG A 768 -15.93 -20.68 -36.02
CA ARG A 768 -16.44 -19.84 -34.93
C ARG A 768 -17.31 -18.68 -35.40
N MET A 769 -16.94 -18.02 -36.49
CA MET A 769 -17.76 -16.96 -37.08
C MET A 769 -19.11 -17.51 -37.57
N ILE A 770 -19.10 -18.68 -38.21
CA ILE A 770 -20.32 -19.35 -38.69
C ILE A 770 -21.22 -19.74 -37.52
N GLU A 771 -20.67 -20.41 -36.51
CA GLU A 771 -21.41 -20.84 -35.31
C GLU A 771 -22.06 -19.65 -34.59
N PHE A 772 -21.32 -18.56 -34.42
CA PHE A 772 -21.85 -17.34 -33.80
C PHE A 772 -22.97 -16.71 -34.65
N CYS A 773 -22.75 -16.49 -35.95
CA CYS A 773 -23.78 -15.93 -36.83
C CYS A 773 -25.02 -16.82 -37.00
N GLN A 774 -24.91 -18.13 -36.74
CA GLN A 774 -26.09 -19.00 -36.67
C GLN A 774 -26.91 -18.82 -35.41
N MET A 775 -26.24 -18.47 -34.30
CA MET A 775 -26.82 -18.33 -32.97
C MET A 775 -27.50 -16.97 -32.73
N VAL A 776 -27.05 -15.90 -33.40
CA VAL A 776 -27.68 -14.57 -33.27
C VAL A 776 -29.13 -14.56 -33.76
N ASP A 777 -29.92 -13.60 -33.28
CA ASP A 777 -31.32 -13.45 -33.66
C ASP A 777 -31.46 -13.24 -35.18
N GLU A 778 -32.57 -13.70 -35.77
CA GLU A 778 -32.81 -13.64 -37.22
C GLU A 778 -32.61 -12.23 -37.81
N LYS A 779 -33.00 -11.18 -37.08
CA LYS A 779 -32.82 -9.78 -37.47
C LYS A 779 -31.35 -9.36 -37.61
N ASN A 780 -30.44 -10.00 -36.88
CA ASN A 780 -29.01 -9.67 -36.87
C ASN A 780 -28.18 -10.54 -37.83
N LYS A 781 -28.74 -11.63 -38.38
CA LYS A 781 -28.01 -12.59 -39.21
C LYS A 781 -27.43 -11.97 -40.48
N GLU A 782 -28.17 -11.10 -41.15
CA GLU A 782 -27.69 -10.46 -42.39
C GLU A 782 -26.44 -9.60 -42.12
N ALA A 783 -26.49 -8.76 -41.08
CA ALA A 783 -25.35 -7.93 -40.69
C ALA A 783 -24.14 -8.79 -40.27
N CYS A 784 -24.38 -9.87 -39.53
CA CYS A 784 -23.35 -10.80 -39.09
C CYS A 784 -22.62 -11.48 -40.26
N PHE A 785 -23.37 -12.09 -41.18
CA PHE A 785 -22.78 -12.81 -42.32
C PHE A 785 -22.14 -11.86 -43.35
N LYS A 786 -22.68 -10.64 -43.53
CA LYS A 786 -22.00 -9.61 -44.33
C LYS A 786 -20.66 -9.21 -43.69
N GLN A 787 -20.62 -8.98 -42.38
CA GLN A 787 -19.37 -8.67 -41.70
C GLN A 787 -18.36 -9.81 -41.83
N MET A 788 -18.81 -11.07 -41.76
CA MET A 788 -17.94 -12.23 -41.99
C MET A 788 -17.31 -12.19 -43.38
N GLY A 789 -18.08 -11.88 -44.43
CA GLY A 789 -17.55 -11.73 -45.80
C GLY A 789 -16.48 -10.65 -45.91
N THR A 790 -16.73 -9.47 -45.32
CA THR A 790 -15.75 -8.37 -45.25
C THR A 790 -14.48 -8.80 -44.52
N SER A 791 -14.63 -9.43 -43.35
CA SER A 791 -13.52 -9.89 -42.51
C SER A 791 -12.67 -10.99 -43.17
N LEU A 792 -13.25 -11.84 -44.02
CA LEU A 792 -12.51 -12.86 -44.76
C LEU A 792 -11.52 -12.26 -45.77
N MET A 793 -11.79 -11.05 -46.27
CA MET A 793 -10.89 -10.36 -47.19
C MET A 793 -9.63 -9.80 -46.50
N ASP A 794 -9.61 -9.73 -45.17
CA ASP A 794 -8.40 -9.41 -44.42
C ASP A 794 -7.39 -10.58 -44.42
N TRP A 795 -7.87 -11.83 -44.62
CA TRP A 795 -7.02 -13.03 -44.60
C TRP A 795 -6.26 -13.26 -45.91
N THR A 796 -6.77 -12.75 -47.02
CA THR A 796 -6.31 -13.11 -48.37
C THR A 796 -6.76 -12.08 -49.40
N THR A 797 -5.91 -11.83 -50.39
CA THR A 797 -6.27 -11.04 -51.58
C THR A 797 -7.00 -11.88 -52.64
N ASP A 798 -6.99 -13.21 -52.51
CA ASP A 798 -7.70 -14.12 -53.41
C ASP A 798 -9.17 -14.25 -53.02
N ARG A 799 -10.04 -13.59 -53.78
CA ARG A 799 -11.51 -13.66 -53.63
C ARG A 799 -12.05 -15.08 -53.61
N GLN A 800 -11.44 -16.03 -54.34
CA GLN A 800 -11.93 -17.42 -54.35
C GLN A 800 -11.80 -18.08 -52.98
N VAL A 801 -10.74 -17.78 -52.23
CA VAL A 801 -10.57 -18.28 -50.86
C VAL A 801 -11.66 -17.70 -49.93
N GLY A 802 -12.01 -16.42 -50.10
CA GLY A 802 -13.13 -15.81 -49.39
C GLY A 802 -14.47 -16.49 -49.71
N LEU A 803 -14.78 -16.67 -51.00
CA LEU A 803 -16.00 -17.35 -51.47
C LEU A 803 -16.08 -18.80 -50.98
N GLN A 804 -14.95 -19.53 -50.94
CA GLN A 804 -14.86 -20.89 -50.39
C GLN A 804 -15.12 -20.94 -48.88
N ASN A 805 -14.80 -19.89 -48.13
CA ASN A 805 -15.14 -19.84 -46.71
C ASN A 805 -16.62 -19.47 -46.50
N CYS A 806 -17.18 -18.55 -47.29
CA CYS A 806 -18.62 -18.29 -47.27
C CYS A 806 -19.46 -19.51 -47.68
N SER A 807 -18.98 -20.37 -48.59
CA SER A 807 -19.72 -21.56 -49.02
C SER A 807 -19.81 -22.65 -47.94
N LYS A 808 -19.00 -22.57 -46.87
CA LYS A 808 -19.10 -23.45 -45.70
C LYS A 808 -20.32 -23.13 -44.83
N ILE A 809 -20.96 -21.97 -45.02
CA ILE A 809 -22.14 -21.56 -44.25
C ILE A 809 -23.31 -22.51 -44.60
N PRO A 810 -23.85 -23.29 -43.65
CA PRO A 810 -24.94 -24.22 -43.91
C PRO A 810 -26.26 -23.55 -44.36
N ASN A 811 -26.49 -22.29 -43.96
CA ASN A 811 -27.69 -21.54 -44.33
C ASN A 811 -27.50 -20.86 -45.70
N PRO A 812 -28.33 -21.17 -46.72
CA PRO A 812 -28.18 -20.59 -48.06
C PRO A 812 -28.29 -19.06 -48.13
N LYS A 813 -29.16 -18.45 -47.30
CA LYS A 813 -29.27 -16.98 -47.21
C LYS A 813 -28.01 -16.40 -46.56
N GLY A 814 -27.52 -17.03 -45.49
CA GLY A 814 -26.27 -16.65 -44.83
C GLY A 814 -25.07 -16.68 -45.79
N ALA A 815 -24.94 -17.77 -46.56
CA ALA A 815 -23.92 -17.89 -47.60
C ALA A 815 -24.04 -16.76 -48.65
N SER A 816 -25.25 -16.48 -49.12
CA SER A 816 -25.50 -15.39 -50.08
C SER A 816 -25.13 -14.01 -49.52
N TRP A 817 -25.44 -13.72 -48.25
CA TRP A 817 -25.09 -12.46 -47.61
C TRP A 817 -23.58 -12.30 -47.47
N CYS A 818 -22.88 -13.35 -47.04
CA CYS A 818 -21.41 -13.36 -46.94
C CYS A 818 -20.74 -13.13 -48.30
N MET A 819 -21.22 -13.80 -49.36
CA MET A 819 -20.67 -13.64 -50.70
C MET A 819 -20.96 -12.26 -51.32
N SER A 820 -22.01 -11.57 -50.88
CA SER A 820 -22.41 -10.28 -51.48
C SER A 820 -21.44 -9.13 -51.27
N VAL A 821 -20.48 -9.27 -50.36
CA VAL A 821 -19.50 -8.23 -49.98
C VAL A 821 -18.05 -8.57 -50.35
N ILE A 822 -17.82 -9.74 -50.98
CA ILE A 822 -16.50 -10.21 -51.48
C ILE A 822 -16.37 -9.79 -52.95
#